data_AF-A0A0Q4UJ85-F1
#
_entry.id   AF-A0A0Q4UJ85-F1
#
_cell.length_a   1.000
_cell.length_b   1.000
_cell.length_c   1.000
_cell.angle_alpha   90.00
_cell.angle_beta   90.00
_cell.angle_gamma   90.00
#
_symmetry.space_group_name_H-M   'P 1'
#
loop_
_entity.id
_entity.type
_entity.pdbx_description
1 polymer ?
#
loop_
_entity_poly.entity_id
_entity_poly.type
_entity_poly.pdbx_seq_one_letter_code
_entity_poly.pdbx_strand_id
1 'polypeptide(L)'
;MPLKNENYDLSKKVQKIIDIAGELVDATVGPQGPQGEQGPEGPAGKSGDSGFGSIVNFSQYSPQPAGSPGVYMIVPVANGEPEGITLTQQAQVVIPYDKKNAGVGLWINSTTSGYAITLGLTNAPMPQPSFPKEELNLSGAGEIFVAPGSIFPLNLSIGETNKSFTITTPSGIPIKKTVTSKVPVTRSSDWTWNGTEFRPKGNAVDAAAIMPIEYSKDKIVWNGNRLVLDKNDYQSLASAALNTDFSITSDYQTSMVPAGVRLKVKCLIPAGGTGIIGMIGAWGTGEVTLKYNWTDELTVYLSSQAGGGDVRAGTNRLINRGSVQTYEVLWENDLTGKGGYVTFFLDGQQASDRIDTEFKPSINATSRVYIGSSHGNVNDAIPGFEFESCSVSFTKIEDAKTYQAVSNGSISVADLNSLVVDASAITSAVAQRNLTYSTSDGQGYTLGITIGEMTIPKYRAYKAVLEDWSSGVGVLHPNELVMTKPVAQNVRFEDAALYGAQAAWTEVVPQGSCPNINGINYYCEGIRIGTYVQFQFFYDWDESKMPANPFGDPKDNESYMVPHKWLIYDAEGNMLGRVELPNGQPLNSASIKPAWEGTWDGVGNAMITSDNPHFNSGTVRSSVIWRSHECEPYSKTDVWKRVPVFDQRVPFACYTGYSTNGTDMRLIYGNNGQQNGFGNWQVMSYEPTTYEEIQQLANEAGKKLPYNLLYYSRGVVPNAGIFLKYAPFNQMGRSPLTGPGGVRDDRQIMPEMVARYALDMESTHPMTGVSMRKIALDYLTGYASDPYHALEKGRPTPVYKGNARRKVTLRNHYYGPGEMSISPSTAWYIQSGRVSEWVRGSNPLRVSGTSGSDNDPKRPIFGTNSIDDAHAHQFPHWGSLLFKSPEFAFLGHRMSDQPRLYDNNILYSYYGPGNITQRSAAWKFAHAALCWKTASKGSTRLYSRDEMLDWVVFDFEQFYDSSYASTPGILNPPTNVMKNGQIDENLLIYAACARFGLANAGLGNREGIHTHDFMTGYWLSALHMAERLGFNDAIRAASPKAKAIMDWLVAAHRKRIVGRIKNPLINSRYAYMTILWTNEQIYASGGDVSKLPQTFEEVDMAQNPRCRTWDEVYDRDNNGNPIWDRRDGQACDQMLAGPALLKDMGMTGSDLDACVDLAEQRFQQKLAEQTALGPDNAGSSWFLYHQATNNRPIKPTN
;
A
#
# COMPACT_ATOMS: atom_id res chain seq x y z
N MET A 1 -30.03 24.37 -16.69
CA MET A 1 -31.03 24.13 -15.61
C MET A 1 -31.93 25.35 -15.51
N PRO A 2 -33.26 25.21 -15.38
CA PRO A 2 -34.13 26.35 -15.14
C PRO A 2 -33.85 26.91 -13.73
N LEU A 3 -33.78 28.23 -13.63
CA LEU A 3 -33.48 28.98 -12.40
C LEU A 3 -34.45 28.60 -11.28
N LYS A 4 -33.92 28.37 -10.06
CA LYS A 4 -34.70 28.19 -8.83
C LYS A 4 -35.67 29.37 -8.65
N ASN A 5 -36.89 29.13 -8.13
CA ASN A 5 -37.93 30.16 -7.93
C ASN A 5 -37.43 31.40 -7.16
N GLU A 6 -36.46 31.22 -6.25
CA GLU A 6 -35.82 32.28 -5.47
C GLU A 6 -35.02 33.27 -6.33
N ASN A 7 -34.40 32.80 -7.42
CA ASN A 7 -33.66 33.65 -8.36
C ASN A 7 -34.60 34.40 -9.33
N TYR A 8 -35.78 33.85 -9.61
CA TYR A 8 -36.81 34.53 -10.41
C TYR A 8 -37.52 35.63 -9.62
N ASP A 9 -37.73 35.42 -8.32
CA ASP A 9 -38.20 36.48 -7.42
C ASP A 9 -37.13 37.55 -7.17
N LEU A 10 -35.85 37.17 -7.10
CA LEU A 10 -34.74 38.11 -7.04
C LEU A 10 -34.61 38.91 -8.34
N SER A 11 -34.75 38.28 -9.51
CA SER A 11 -34.70 38.97 -10.80
C SER A 11 -35.90 39.90 -11.00
N LYS A 12 -37.10 39.53 -10.52
CA LYS A 12 -38.26 40.44 -10.50
C LYS A 12 -38.07 41.62 -9.56
N LYS A 13 -37.46 41.42 -8.39
CA LYS A 13 -37.16 42.50 -7.44
C LYS A 13 -36.08 43.44 -7.98
N VAL A 14 -35.04 42.90 -8.61
CA VAL A 14 -33.98 43.67 -9.29
C VAL A 14 -34.53 44.42 -10.50
N GLN A 15 -35.37 43.78 -11.34
CA GLN A 15 -36.02 44.45 -12.46
C GLN A 15 -36.95 45.57 -11.98
N LYS A 16 -37.70 45.35 -10.89
CA LYS A 16 -38.54 46.39 -10.30
C LYS A 16 -37.72 47.56 -9.72
N ILE A 17 -36.52 47.31 -9.20
CA ILE A 17 -35.59 48.35 -8.75
C ILE A 17 -35.00 49.11 -9.95
N ILE A 18 -34.66 48.42 -11.04
CA ILE A 18 -34.20 49.04 -12.29
C ILE A 18 -35.31 49.87 -12.95
N ASP A 19 -36.55 49.38 -12.95
CA ASP A 19 -37.72 50.09 -13.47
C ASP A 19 -38.09 51.31 -12.61
N ILE A 20 -37.84 51.25 -11.29
CA ILE A 20 -38.02 52.39 -10.35
C ILE A 20 -36.88 53.40 -10.46
N ALA A 21 -35.64 52.94 -10.68
CA ALA A 21 -34.46 53.79 -10.77
C ALA A 21 -34.12 54.24 -12.21
N GLY A 22 -34.99 53.92 -13.18
CA GLY A 22 -34.68 53.98 -14.61
C GLY A 22 -34.13 55.30 -15.12
N GLU A 23 -34.57 56.45 -14.59
CA GLU A 23 -34.08 57.77 -15.04
C GLU A 23 -32.86 58.29 -14.25
N LEU A 24 -32.39 57.57 -13.24
CA LEU A 24 -31.22 57.97 -12.40
C LEU A 24 -29.98 57.12 -12.65
N VAL A 25 -30.10 56.00 -13.37
CA VAL A 25 -28.96 55.27 -13.90
C VAL A 25 -28.58 55.96 -15.22
N ASP A 26 -27.45 56.67 -15.24
CA ASP A 26 -26.89 57.48 -16.36
C ASP A 26 -27.28 58.98 -16.50
N ALA A 27 -27.78 59.66 -15.46
CA ALA A 27 -27.94 61.12 -15.51
C ALA A 27 -26.58 61.84 -15.37
N THR A 28 -26.05 62.38 -16.47
CA THR A 28 -24.75 63.10 -16.53
C THR A 28 -24.82 64.59 -16.15
N VAL A 29 -25.98 65.08 -15.69
CA VAL A 29 -26.18 66.43 -15.15
C VAL A 29 -27.36 66.44 -14.17
N GLY A 30 -27.17 67.01 -12.97
CA GLY A 30 -28.29 67.33 -12.06
C GLY A 30 -29.10 68.55 -12.55
N PRO A 31 -30.33 68.77 -12.06
CA PRO A 31 -31.13 69.93 -12.47
C PRO A 31 -30.45 71.26 -12.08
N GLN A 32 -30.43 72.20 -13.02
CA GLN A 32 -29.83 73.52 -12.88
C GLN A 32 -30.65 74.41 -11.93
N GLY A 33 -30.05 74.86 -10.82
CA GLY A 33 -30.62 75.91 -9.96
C GLY A 33 -30.42 77.32 -10.56
N PRO A 34 -31.21 78.33 -10.17
CA PRO A 34 -31.03 79.70 -10.65
C PRO A 34 -29.68 80.31 -10.20
N GLN A 35 -29.06 81.10 -11.09
CA GLN A 35 -27.73 81.68 -10.96
C GLN A 35 -27.67 82.77 -9.86
N GLY A 36 -26.78 82.58 -8.87
CA GLY A 36 -26.42 83.61 -7.89
C GLY A 36 -25.28 84.52 -8.39
N GLU A 37 -25.12 85.69 -7.76
CA GLU A 37 -24.14 86.71 -8.16
C GLU A 37 -22.67 86.28 -7.95
N GLN A 38 -21.79 86.77 -8.83
CA GLN A 38 -20.38 86.40 -8.96
C GLN A 38 -19.49 87.08 -7.89
N GLY A 39 -18.83 86.28 -7.04
CA GLY A 39 -17.76 86.73 -6.14
C GLY A 39 -16.36 86.65 -6.78
N PRO A 40 -15.35 87.38 -6.26
CA PRO A 40 -14.05 87.55 -6.93
C PRO A 40 -13.12 86.33 -6.83
N GLU A 41 -12.27 86.24 -7.85
CA GLU A 41 -11.28 85.19 -8.12
C GLU A 41 -10.11 85.18 -7.10
N GLY A 42 -9.79 84.00 -6.54
CA GLY A 42 -8.62 83.77 -5.70
C GLY A 42 -7.44 83.16 -6.51
N PRO A 43 -6.17 83.51 -6.20
CA PRO A 43 -5.00 83.20 -7.04
C PRO A 43 -4.39 81.80 -6.86
N ALA A 44 -3.56 81.41 -7.85
CA ALA A 44 -3.00 80.08 -8.08
C ALA A 44 -1.58 79.82 -7.51
N GLY A 45 -1.28 78.53 -7.24
CA GLY A 45 0.07 77.92 -7.13
C GLY A 45 0.09 76.70 -6.18
N LYS A 46 0.93 75.66 -6.29
CA LYS A 46 1.86 75.14 -7.32
C LYS A 46 2.29 73.72 -6.87
N SER A 47 2.44 72.80 -7.84
CA SER A 47 3.31 71.61 -7.83
C SER A 47 3.02 70.44 -6.85
N GLY A 48 2.54 69.33 -7.44
CA GLY A 48 2.93 67.97 -7.05
C GLY A 48 2.05 67.28 -6.02
N ASP A 49 0.94 66.70 -6.46
CA ASP A 49 0.52 65.38 -5.97
C ASP A 49 -0.37 64.67 -6.99
N SER A 50 -0.11 63.37 -7.10
CA SER A 50 -0.75 62.32 -7.88
C SER A 50 -2.25 62.54 -8.13
N GLY A 51 -2.60 62.70 -9.41
CA GLY A 51 -3.96 62.85 -9.87
C GLY A 51 -4.84 61.65 -9.50
N PHE A 52 -5.99 61.94 -8.92
CA PHE A 52 -7.16 61.06 -8.93
C PHE A 52 -7.49 60.67 -10.37
N GLY A 53 -7.47 59.37 -10.67
CA GLY A 53 -8.02 58.84 -11.92
C GLY A 53 -9.52 59.10 -11.98
N SER A 54 -10.01 59.43 -13.18
CA SER A 54 -11.40 59.73 -13.51
C SER A 54 -12.41 58.71 -12.96
N ILE A 55 -13.54 59.19 -12.47
CA ILE A 55 -14.74 58.39 -12.16
C ILE A 55 -15.30 57.83 -13.48
N VAL A 56 -15.59 56.53 -13.54
CA VAL A 56 -16.08 55.84 -14.75
C VAL A 56 -17.40 55.14 -14.44
N ASN A 57 -18.43 55.30 -15.29
CA ASN A 57 -19.70 54.58 -15.15
C ASN A 57 -19.52 53.07 -15.37
N PHE A 58 -20.40 52.25 -14.78
CA PHE A 58 -20.29 50.77 -14.81
C PHE A 58 -20.23 50.20 -16.23
N SER A 59 -20.93 50.83 -17.18
CA SER A 59 -20.93 50.48 -18.61
C SER A 59 -19.65 50.88 -19.37
N GLN A 60 -18.79 51.70 -18.75
CA GLN A 60 -17.55 52.21 -19.33
C GLN A 60 -16.30 51.56 -18.70
N TYR A 61 -16.48 50.59 -17.79
CA TYR A 61 -15.37 49.87 -17.18
C TYR A 61 -14.66 48.95 -18.19
N SER A 62 -13.38 49.22 -18.45
CA SER A 62 -12.47 48.31 -19.16
C SER A 62 -11.55 47.60 -18.17
N PRO A 63 -11.26 46.30 -18.34
CA PRO A 63 -10.22 45.60 -17.58
C PRO A 63 -8.88 46.37 -17.62
N GLN A 64 -8.19 46.46 -16.49
CA GLN A 64 -6.91 47.17 -16.37
C GLN A 64 -5.72 46.19 -16.33
N PRO A 65 -4.55 46.55 -16.89
CA PRO A 65 -3.32 45.76 -16.76
C PRO A 65 -2.85 45.65 -15.31
N ALA A 66 -2.10 44.59 -15.01
CA ALA A 66 -1.56 44.35 -13.67
C ALA A 66 -0.62 45.48 -13.23
N GLY A 67 -0.84 46.02 -12.02
CA GLY A 67 0.00 47.07 -11.41
C GLY A 67 -0.56 48.50 -11.47
N SER A 68 -1.74 48.72 -12.07
CA SER A 68 -2.38 50.04 -12.07
C SER A 68 -2.89 50.47 -10.67
N PRO A 69 -2.88 51.77 -10.32
CA PRO A 69 -3.56 52.29 -9.13
C PRO A 69 -5.07 52.01 -9.24
N GLY A 70 -5.69 51.46 -8.20
CA GLY A 70 -7.08 51.04 -8.22
C GLY A 70 -8.06 52.17 -8.60
N VAL A 71 -9.16 51.82 -9.26
CA VAL A 71 -10.28 52.74 -9.55
C VAL A 71 -11.16 52.83 -8.31
N TYR A 72 -11.43 54.05 -7.83
CA TYR A 72 -12.35 54.30 -6.72
C TYR A 72 -13.78 54.47 -7.24
N MET A 73 -14.74 53.74 -6.67
CA MET A 73 -16.16 53.88 -6.97
C MET A 73 -16.84 54.62 -5.82
N ILE A 74 -17.47 55.77 -6.11
CA ILE A 74 -18.33 56.50 -5.16
C ILE A 74 -19.79 56.15 -5.51
N VAL A 75 -20.54 55.63 -4.55
CA VAL A 75 -21.99 55.47 -4.66
C VAL A 75 -22.66 56.75 -4.12
N PRO A 76 -23.50 57.47 -4.90
CA PRO A 76 -24.18 58.65 -4.40
C PRO A 76 -25.24 58.25 -3.35
N VAL A 77 -25.21 58.92 -2.20
CA VAL A 77 -26.25 58.83 -1.16
C VAL A 77 -27.38 59.78 -1.58
N ALA A 78 -28.59 59.25 -1.77
CA ALA A 78 -29.75 60.08 -2.10
C ALA A 78 -30.19 60.93 -0.89
N ASN A 79 -30.67 62.15 -1.15
CA ASN A 79 -31.17 63.05 -0.12
C ASN A 79 -32.39 62.45 0.61
N GLY A 80 -32.28 62.26 1.92
CA GLY A 80 -33.41 61.86 2.78
C GLY A 80 -33.11 60.92 3.95
N GLU A 81 -31.89 60.42 4.13
CA GLU A 81 -31.50 59.52 5.24
C GLU A 81 -30.22 60.01 5.96
N PRO A 82 -29.99 59.60 7.23
CA PRO A 82 -29.58 60.49 8.31
C PRO A 82 -28.17 61.07 8.12
N GLU A 83 -28.05 62.36 8.43
CA GLU A 83 -26.77 63.01 8.67
C GLU A 83 -25.96 62.17 9.68
N GLY A 84 -24.78 61.67 9.25
CA GLY A 84 -23.81 61.08 10.18
C GLY A 84 -23.43 59.62 9.99
N ILE A 85 -23.35 59.10 8.75
CA ILE A 85 -22.55 57.88 8.53
C ILE A 85 -21.07 58.27 8.51
N THR A 86 -20.43 58.21 9.68
CA THR A 86 -18.96 58.24 9.79
C THR A 86 -18.44 56.81 9.70
N LEU A 87 -17.67 56.50 8.65
CA LEU A 87 -16.89 55.25 8.59
C LEU A 87 -15.77 55.33 9.62
N THR A 88 -16.02 54.83 10.84
CA THR A 88 -15.03 54.87 11.93
C THR A 88 -14.04 53.70 11.89
N GLN A 89 -14.19 52.77 10.95
CA GLN A 89 -13.36 51.57 10.83
C GLN A 89 -13.01 51.32 9.36
N GLN A 90 -11.74 51.02 9.09
CA GLN A 90 -11.27 50.59 7.79
C GLN A 90 -11.51 49.08 7.64
N ALA A 91 -12.23 48.68 6.58
CA ALA A 91 -12.31 47.29 6.16
C ALA A 91 -11.41 47.11 4.92
N GLN A 92 -10.44 46.20 5.00
CA GLN A 92 -9.52 45.89 3.91
C GLN A 92 -9.92 44.56 3.27
N VAL A 93 -10.12 44.56 1.95
CA VAL A 93 -10.30 43.34 1.16
C VAL A 93 -8.99 43.09 0.40
N VAL A 94 -8.35 41.95 0.68
CA VAL A 94 -7.12 41.54 -0.01
C VAL A 94 -7.50 40.64 -1.19
N ILE A 95 -7.35 41.16 -2.40
CA ILE A 95 -7.49 40.36 -3.62
C ILE A 95 -6.12 39.74 -3.93
N PRO A 96 -6.00 38.41 -4.03
CA PRO A 96 -4.74 37.78 -4.41
C PRO A 96 -4.32 38.23 -5.81
N TYR A 97 -3.09 38.72 -5.96
CA TYR A 97 -2.60 39.31 -7.20
C TYR A 97 -2.61 38.32 -8.39
N ASP A 98 -2.60 37.02 -8.11
CA ASP A 98 -2.56 35.92 -9.07
C ASP A 98 -3.95 35.49 -9.58
N LYS A 99 -5.05 36.05 -9.06
CA LYS A 99 -6.43 35.66 -9.43
C LYS A 99 -7.09 36.71 -10.31
N LYS A 100 -6.89 36.58 -11.63
CA LYS A 100 -7.36 37.51 -12.67
C LYS A 100 -8.88 37.76 -12.71
N ASN A 101 -9.68 36.86 -12.13
CA ASN A 101 -11.15 36.93 -12.13
C ASN A 101 -11.75 37.26 -10.74
N ALA A 102 -10.92 37.57 -9.74
CA ALA A 102 -11.39 37.92 -8.40
C ALA A 102 -11.85 39.38 -8.36
N GLY A 103 -13.06 39.63 -7.86
CA GLY A 103 -13.64 40.97 -7.73
C GLY A 103 -14.19 41.23 -6.33
N VAL A 104 -14.43 42.50 -5.99
CA VAL A 104 -15.08 42.89 -4.74
C VAL A 104 -16.57 43.14 -5.00
N GLY A 105 -17.43 42.42 -4.30
CA GLY A 105 -18.85 42.69 -4.21
C GLY A 105 -19.15 43.49 -2.94
N LEU A 106 -19.97 44.54 -3.08
CA LEU A 106 -20.50 45.30 -1.95
C LEU A 106 -22.01 45.15 -1.97
N TRP A 107 -22.59 44.67 -0.88
CA TRP A 107 -24.05 44.57 -0.77
C TRP A 107 -24.53 44.91 0.63
N ILE A 108 -25.77 45.35 0.71
CA ILE A 108 -26.40 45.81 1.93
C ILE A 108 -27.54 44.86 2.27
N ASN A 109 -27.49 44.27 3.46
CA ASN A 109 -28.55 43.40 3.97
C ASN A 109 -29.21 44.04 5.17
N SER A 110 -30.54 43.99 5.22
CA SER A 110 -31.31 44.33 6.41
C SER A 110 -31.06 43.30 7.51
N THR A 111 -30.79 43.78 8.72
CA THR A 111 -30.70 43.00 9.96
C THR A 111 -31.76 43.52 10.94
N THR A 112 -31.98 42.80 12.04
CA THR A 112 -32.92 43.17 13.09
C THR A 112 -32.63 44.52 13.76
N SER A 113 -31.41 45.06 13.64
CA SER A 113 -30.99 46.32 14.26
C SER A 113 -30.43 47.37 13.30
N GLY A 114 -30.55 47.18 11.98
CA GLY A 114 -30.06 48.13 10.97
C GLY A 114 -29.64 47.48 9.66
N TYR A 115 -28.92 48.21 8.82
CA TYR A 115 -28.34 47.68 7.58
C TYR A 115 -26.89 47.24 7.80
N ALA A 116 -26.57 46.00 7.44
CA ALA A 116 -25.20 45.51 7.39
C ALA A 116 -24.64 45.72 5.98
N ILE A 117 -23.61 46.57 5.85
CA ILE A 117 -22.82 46.69 4.63
C ILE A 117 -21.76 45.59 4.66
N THR A 118 -21.87 44.62 3.76
CA THR A 118 -20.91 43.50 3.66
C THR A 118 -20.01 43.71 2.46
N LEU A 119 -18.70 43.62 2.69
CA LEU A 119 -17.66 43.57 1.66
C LEU A 119 -17.26 42.10 1.49
N GLY A 120 -17.49 41.54 0.31
CA GLY A 120 -17.15 40.14 0.02
C GLY A 120 -16.35 40.00 -1.26
N LEU A 121 -15.51 38.97 -1.32
CA LEU A 121 -14.88 38.56 -2.57
C LEU A 121 -15.89 37.76 -3.39
N THR A 122 -16.01 38.09 -4.68
CA THR A 122 -16.72 37.26 -5.65
C THR A 122 -15.71 36.37 -6.36
N ASN A 123 -16.04 35.08 -6.50
CA ASN A 123 -15.23 34.09 -7.23
C ASN A 123 -13.79 33.86 -6.72
N ALA A 124 -13.46 34.27 -5.48
CA ALA A 124 -12.17 33.98 -4.87
C ALA A 124 -12.30 32.92 -3.76
N PRO A 125 -11.48 31.84 -3.77
CA PRO A 125 -11.43 30.92 -2.65
C PRO A 125 -10.94 31.66 -1.40
N MET A 126 -11.44 31.26 -0.23
CA MET A 126 -10.97 31.81 1.03
C MET A 126 -9.48 31.49 1.19
N PRO A 127 -8.61 32.48 1.49
CA PRO A 127 -7.18 32.24 1.64
C PRO A 127 -6.92 31.19 2.72
N GLN A 128 -6.04 30.22 2.44
CA GLN A 128 -5.58 29.27 3.47
C GLN A 128 -5.12 30.06 4.70
N PRO A 129 -5.47 29.63 5.93
CA PRO A 129 -4.95 30.26 7.14
C PRO A 129 -3.42 30.32 7.07
N SER A 130 -2.83 31.39 7.61
CA SER A 130 -1.37 31.46 7.70
C SER A 130 -0.86 30.25 8.46
N PHE A 131 0.08 29.51 7.86
CA PHE A 131 0.77 28.39 8.51
C PHE A 131 1.24 28.79 9.92
N PRO A 132 1.34 27.83 10.86
CA PRO A 132 1.86 28.11 12.19
C PRO A 132 3.18 28.87 12.09
N LYS A 133 3.27 30.03 12.76
CA LYS A 133 4.47 30.91 12.75
C LYS A 133 5.60 30.39 13.64
N GLU A 134 5.41 29.24 14.28
CA GLU A 134 6.40 28.63 15.15
C GLU A 134 7.56 28.05 14.32
N GLU A 135 8.78 28.13 14.83
CA GLU A 135 9.94 27.53 14.16
C GLU A 135 9.84 26.00 14.19
N LEU A 136 10.28 25.35 13.10
CA LEU A 136 10.39 23.90 13.06
C LEU A 136 11.45 23.44 14.07
N ASN A 137 11.02 22.66 15.05
CA ASN A 137 11.87 22.02 16.04
C ASN A 137 11.55 20.54 16.08
N LEU A 138 12.53 19.71 15.75
CA LEU A 138 12.44 18.26 15.80
C LEU A 138 13.05 17.66 17.08
N SER A 139 13.34 18.42 18.13
CA SER A 139 13.81 17.83 19.40
C SER A 139 12.72 16.93 19.97
N GLY A 140 12.97 15.62 19.95
CA GLY A 140 12.00 14.58 20.32
C GLY A 140 11.51 14.69 21.77
N ALA A 141 10.48 13.91 22.10
CA ALA A 141 9.79 14.00 23.38
C ALA A 141 10.69 13.61 24.57
N GLY A 142 11.02 14.58 25.43
CA GLY A 142 11.55 14.36 26.77
C GLY A 142 10.47 14.03 27.81
N GLU A 143 9.24 13.75 27.36
CA GLU A 143 8.07 13.52 28.20
C GLU A 143 7.14 12.47 27.56
N ILE A 144 6.53 11.62 28.39
CA ILE A 144 5.48 10.68 28.00
C ILE A 144 4.21 10.87 28.83
N PHE A 145 3.07 10.59 28.21
CA PHE A 145 1.74 10.71 28.81
C PHE A 145 1.07 9.35 28.95
N VAL A 146 0.55 9.03 30.13
CA VAL A 146 -0.08 7.73 30.41
C VAL A 146 -1.50 7.94 30.90
N ALA A 147 -2.46 7.23 30.33
CA ALA A 147 -3.84 7.31 30.79
C ALA A 147 -3.98 6.68 32.19
N PRO A 148 -4.74 7.30 33.12
CA PRO A 148 -5.14 6.64 34.36
C PRO A 148 -5.78 5.28 34.11
N GLY A 149 -5.51 4.29 34.95
CA GLY A 149 -6.04 2.92 34.80
C GLY A 149 -5.39 2.08 33.69
N SER A 150 -4.28 2.52 33.10
CA SER A 150 -3.63 1.81 31.99
C SER A 150 -2.18 1.40 32.27
N ILE A 151 -1.64 0.52 31.43
CA ILE A 151 -0.21 0.19 31.40
C ILE A 151 0.35 0.63 30.05
N PHE A 152 1.43 1.42 30.05
CA PHE A 152 1.98 2.01 28.82
C PHE A 152 3.49 1.75 28.69
N PRO A 153 3.99 1.27 27.54
CA PRO A 153 5.42 1.02 27.33
C PRO A 153 6.23 2.31 27.21
N LEU A 154 7.39 2.36 27.84
CA LEU A 154 8.30 3.51 27.76
C LEU A 154 9.06 3.60 26.43
N ASN A 155 9.22 2.47 25.74
CA ASN A 155 9.99 2.35 24.49
C ASN A 155 11.38 2.99 24.57
N LEU A 156 12.06 2.88 25.72
CA LEU A 156 13.44 3.30 25.87
C LEU A 156 14.30 2.37 25.02
N SER A 157 14.58 2.72 23.76
CA SER A 157 15.43 1.89 22.91
C SER A 157 16.87 2.36 23.05
N ILE A 158 17.73 1.59 23.71
CA ILE A 158 19.16 1.90 23.78
C ILE A 158 19.89 1.08 22.70
N GLY A 159 20.63 1.76 21.83
CA GLY A 159 21.47 1.09 20.82
C GLY A 159 22.43 0.10 21.48
N GLU A 160 22.67 -1.03 20.82
CA GLU A 160 23.42 -2.18 21.33
C GLU A 160 24.69 -1.73 22.07
N THR A 161 24.64 -1.79 23.39
CA THR A 161 25.76 -1.53 24.26
C THR A 161 25.85 -2.69 25.24
N ASN A 162 27.00 -3.35 25.31
CA ASN A 162 27.34 -4.26 26.40
C ASN A 162 27.55 -3.49 27.74
N LYS A 163 26.90 -2.33 27.89
CA LYS A 163 27.03 -1.43 29.03
C LYS A 163 25.93 -1.73 30.03
N SER A 164 26.30 -1.75 31.31
CA SER A 164 25.34 -1.77 32.40
C SER A 164 24.79 -0.36 32.64
N PHE A 165 23.49 -0.27 32.94
CA PHE A 165 22.82 0.98 33.25
C PHE A 165 22.48 1.05 34.74
N THR A 166 22.40 2.26 35.26
CA THR A 166 21.78 2.53 36.58
C THR A 166 20.50 3.32 36.36
N ILE A 167 19.40 2.91 37.01
CA ILE A 167 18.09 3.54 36.90
C ILE A 167 17.62 4.10 38.24
N THR A 168 16.94 5.25 38.20
CA THR A 168 16.20 5.82 39.33
C THR A 168 14.75 6.02 38.92
N THR A 169 13.86 5.27 39.57
CA THR A 169 12.42 5.30 39.36
C THR A 169 11.76 6.44 40.15
N PRO A 170 10.74 7.11 39.58
CA PRO A 170 10.02 8.18 40.25
C PRO A 170 9.12 7.66 41.38
N SER A 171 9.08 8.38 42.51
CA SER A 171 8.11 8.10 43.58
C SER A 171 6.67 8.39 43.12
N GLY A 172 5.73 7.52 43.49
CA GLY A 172 4.31 7.66 43.20
C GLY A 172 3.86 7.24 41.79
N ILE A 173 4.78 6.85 40.90
CA ILE A 173 4.48 6.29 39.58
C ILE A 173 5.17 4.92 39.46
N PRO A 174 4.43 3.81 39.52
CA PRO A 174 5.02 2.47 39.44
C PRO A 174 5.66 2.21 38.07
N ILE A 175 6.96 1.90 38.08
CA ILE A 175 7.69 1.42 36.91
C ILE A 175 7.85 -0.10 37.02
N LYS A 176 7.48 -0.80 35.96
CA LYS A 176 7.56 -2.26 35.87
C LYS A 176 8.29 -2.67 34.60
N LYS A 177 8.74 -3.91 34.55
CA LYS A 177 9.21 -4.55 33.31
C LYS A 177 8.21 -5.58 32.83
N THR A 178 8.01 -5.64 31.52
CA THR A 178 7.14 -6.63 30.89
C THR A 178 7.90 -7.94 30.75
N VAL A 179 7.33 -9.03 31.27
CA VAL A 179 7.79 -10.40 31.04
C VAL A 179 6.71 -11.14 30.26
N THR A 180 7.04 -11.53 29.03
CA THR A 180 6.15 -12.30 28.16
C THR A 180 6.43 -13.78 28.33
N SER A 181 5.38 -14.58 28.54
CA SER A 181 5.44 -16.04 28.66
C SER A 181 4.41 -16.67 27.72
N LYS A 182 4.74 -17.80 27.12
CA LYS A 182 3.83 -18.55 26.25
C LYS A 182 2.92 -19.43 27.13
N VAL A 183 1.61 -19.26 27.04
CA VAL A 183 0.62 -20.02 27.83
C VAL A 183 -0.42 -20.69 26.93
N PRO A 184 -0.82 -21.95 27.20
CA PRO A 184 -1.91 -22.59 26.48
C PRO A 184 -3.26 -22.01 26.91
N VAL A 185 -4.04 -21.53 25.95
CA VAL A 185 -5.41 -21.01 26.14
C VAL A 185 -6.36 -21.85 25.29
N THR A 186 -7.33 -22.50 25.93
CA THR A 186 -8.37 -23.27 25.24
C THR A 186 -9.60 -22.40 24.99
N ARG A 187 -10.03 -22.33 23.73
CA ARG A 187 -11.28 -21.67 23.31
C ARG A 187 -12.24 -22.75 22.80
N SER A 188 -13.55 -22.58 23.01
CA SER A 188 -14.58 -23.54 22.56
C SER A 188 -15.74 -22.84 21.82
N SER A 189 -16.37 -23.55 20.89
CA SER A 189 -17.61 -23.14 20.22
C SER A 189 -18.54 -24.34 20.06
N ASP A 190 -19.81 -24.15 20.43
CA ASP A 190 -20.89 -25.13 20.31
C ASP A 190 -21.84 -24.73 19.17
N TRP A 191 -22.16 -25.65 18.27
CA TRP A 191 -23.14 -25.40 17.22
C TRP A 191 -24.55 -25.70 17.70
N THR A 192 -25.41 -24.67 17.63
CA THR A 192 -26.82 -24.73 18.04
C THR A 192 -27.73 -24.42 16.86
N TRP A 193 -28.79 -25.20 16.71
CA TRP A 193 -29.78 -25.02 15.64
C TRP A 193 -30.60 -23.74 15.84
N ASN A 194 -30.80 -22.96 14.77
CA ASN A 194 -31.63 -21.74 14.79
C ASN A 194 -32.97 -21.87 14.05
N GLY A 195 -33.28 -23.02 13.43
CA GLY A 195 -34.47 -23.20 12.59
C GLY A 195 -34.16 -23.46 11.11
N THR A 196 -32.99 -23.05 10.61
CA THR A 196 -32.58 -23.25 9.20
C THR A 196 -31.13 -23.72 9.04
N GLU A 197 -30.25 -23.38 9.98
CA GLU A 197 -28.84 -23.76 9.99
C GLU A 197 -28.33 -23.93 11.44
N PHE A 198 -27.18 -24.58 11.60
CA PHE A 198 -26.50 -24.65 12.88
C PHE A 198 -25.51 -23.49 13.00
N ARG A 199 -25.68 -22.64 14.02
CA ARG A 199 -24.82 -21.49 14.30
C ARG A 199 -23.93 -21.73 15.51
N PRO A 200 -22.64 -21.40 15.44
CA PRO A 200 -21.74 -21.54 16.59
C PRO A 200 -22.08 -20.49 17.66
N LYS A 201 -22.00 -20.90 18.93
CA LYS A 201 -21.96 -20.06 20.12
C LYS A 201 -20.64 -20.31 20.84
N GLY A 202 -19.86 -19.28 21.07
CA GLY A 202 -18.53 -19.38 21.67
C GLY A 202 -17.48 -18.61 20.88
N ASN A 203 -16.20 -18.93 21.09
CA ASN A 203 -15.07 -18.17 20.55
C ASN A 203 -13.90 -19.04 20.06
N ALA A 204 -14.10 -20.34 19.84
CA ALA A 204 -13.09 -21.18 19.16
C ALA A 204 -12.99 -20.87 17.66
N VAL A 205 -14.12 -20.57 17.04
CA VAL A 205 -14.27 -20.34 15.60
C VAL A 205 -15.18 -19.13 15.34
N ASP A 206 -15.07 -18.57 14.15
CA ASP A 206 -15.82 -17.38 13.71
C ASP A 206 -17.35 -17.64 13.68
N ALA A 207 -18.16 -16.60 13.92
CA ALA A 207 -19.61 -16.68 13.77
C ALA A 207 -20.06 -17.06 12.35
N ALA A 208 -19.21 -16.79 11.36
CA ALA A 208 -19.39 -17.20 9.97
C ALA A 208 -19.17 -18.70 9.73
N ALA A 209 -18.62 -19.46 10.68
CA ALA A 209 -18.44 -20.92 10.61
C ALA A 209 -19.77 -21.70 10.76
N ILE A 210 -20.84 -21.20 10.17
CA ILE A 210 -22.18 -21.77 10.18
C ILE A 210 -22.16 -23.11 9.44
N MET A 211 -22.93 -24.10 9.92
CA MET A 211 -23.13 -25.39 9.28
C MET A 211 -24.51 -25.46 8.60
N PRO A 212 -24.60 -25.21 7.28
CA PRO A 212 -25.77 -25.54 6.48
C PRO A 212 -25.89 -27.05 6.24
N ILE A 213 -27.08 -27.45 5.81
CA ILE A 213 -27.34 -28.77 5.22
C ILE A 213 -26.85 -28.71 3.77
N GLU A 214 -25.79 -29.45 3.45
CA GLU A 214 -25.04 -29.28 2.19
C GLU A 214 -25.71 -29.99 1.00
N TYR A 215 -26.40 -31.11 1.26
CA TYR A 215 -27.13 -31.90 0.28
C TYR A 215 -28.42 -32.48 0.90
N SER A 216 -29.55 -32.40 0.19
CA SER A 216 -30.77 -33.16 0.51
C SER A 216 -31.51 -33.46 -0.78
N LYS A 217 -31.79 -34.74 -1.04
CA LYS A 217 -32.42 -35.11 -2.30
C LYS A 217 -33.88 -34.68 -2.38
N ASP A 218 -34.66 -34.65 -1.28
CA ASP A 218 -36.06 -34.16 -1.33
C ASP A 218 -36.75 -33.81 0.02
N LYS A 219 -36.11 -33.94 1.20
CA LYS A 219 -36.71 -33.48 2.49
C LYS A 219 -35.72 -33.46 3.66
N ILE A 220 -35.74 -32.38 4.44
CA ILE A 220 -35.09 -32.34 5.76
C ILE A 220 -35.95 -33.12 6.76
N VAL A 221 -35.39 -34.15 7.41
CA VAL A 221 -36.11 -35.00 8.37
C VAL A 221 -35.59 -34.74 9.78
N TRP A 222 -36.51 -34.39 10.69
CA TRP A 222 -36.21 -34.18 12.11
C TRP A 222 -36.90 -35.25 12.97
N ASN A 223 -36.16 -35.80 13.93
CA ASN A 223 -36.67 -36.69 14.97
C ASN A 223 -36.54 -36.02 16.36
N GLY A 224 -37.53 -35.20 16.71
CA GLY A 224 -37.46 -34.29 17.84
C GLY A 224 -36.45 -33.16 17.56
N ASN A 225 -35.46 -32.98 18.44
CA ASN A 225 -34.41 -31.97 18.29
C ASN A 225 -33.20 -32.47 17.47
N ARG A 226 -33.35 -33.58 16.74
CA ARG A 226 -32.25 -34.24 16.02
C ARG A 226 -32.50 -34.24 14.52
N LEU A 227 -31.49 -33.87 13.76
CA LEU A 227 -31.47 -33.93 12.30
C LEU A 227 -31.03 -35.32 11.86
N VAL A 228 -31.84 -35.99 11.04
CA VAL A 228 -31.44 -37.26 10.42
C VAL A 228 -30.50 -36.95 9.25
N LEU A 229 -29.30 -37.52 9.25
CA LEU A 229 -28.33 -37.44 8.17
C LEU A 229 -28.17 -38.84 7.55
N ASP A 230 -29.10 -39.22 6.69
CA ASP A 230 -29.08 -40.55 6.07
C ASP A 230 -28.15 -40.59 4.84
N LYS A 231 -27.24 -41.57 4.84
CA LYS A 231 -26.38 -41.92 3.70
C LYS A 231 -27.18 -42.13 2.41
N ASN A 232 -28.35 -42.78 2.48
CA ASN A 232 -29.16 -43.11 1.30
C ASN A 232 -29.83 -41.87 0.69
N ASP A 233 -30.04 -40.83 1.49
CA ASP A 233 -30.62 -39.55 1.05
C ASP A 233 -29.55 -38.50 0.73
N TYR A 234 -28.28 -38.91 0.75
CA TYR A 234 -27.10 -38.08 0.51
C TYR A 234 -27.05 -36.83 1.41
N GLN A 235 -27.34 -36.97 2.71
CA GLN A 235 -27.40 -35.84 3.62
C GLN A 235 -26.12 -35.69 4.46
N SER A 236 -25.55 -34.48 4.48
CA SER A 236 -24.37 -34.12 5.28
C SER A 236 -24.45 -32.69 5.81
N LEU A 237 -23.70 -32.41 6.88
CA LEU A 237 -23.40 -31.05 7.33
C LEU A 237 -21.93 -30.74 7.10
N ALA A 238 -21.64 -29.56 6.57
CA ALA A 238 -20.31 -29.00 6.51
C ALA A 238 -20.36 -27.55 6.95
N SER A 239 -19.43 -27.13 7.81
CA SER A 239 -19.30 -25.72 8.18
C SER A 239 -18.71 -24.91 7.03
N ALA A 240 -18.89 -23.59 7.05
CA ALA A 240 -17.93 -22.72 6.39
C ALA A 240 -16.51 -22.88 7.01
N ALA A 241 -15.49 -22.30 6.38
CA ALA A 241 -14.12 -22.35 6.88
C ALA A 241 -14.02 -21.86 8.35
N LEU A 242 -13.27 -22.59 9.19
CA LEU A 242 -13.17 -22.34 10.63
C LEU A 242 -12.35 -21.09 10.98
N ASN A 243 -11.47 -20.64 10.08
CA ASN A 243 -10.56 -19.51 10.28
C ASN A 243 -9.64 -19.64 11.50
N THR A 244 -9.22 -20.86 11.81
CA THR A 244 -8.23 -21.08 12.87
C THR A 244 -6.83 -20.69 12.38
N ASP A 245 -6.14 -19.87 13.17
CA ASP A 245 -4.73 -19.50 12.96
C ASP A 245 -3.86 -20.27 13.97
N PHE A 246 -2.94 -21.09 13.44
CA PHE A 246 -1.93 -21.84 14.20
C PHE A 246 -0.55 -21.61 13.58
N SER A 247 0.50 -21.76 14.39
CA SER A 247 1.87 -21.47 13.97
C SER A 247 2.29 -22.31 12.77
N ILE A 248 2.83 -21.64 11.77
CA ILE A 248 3.42 -22.26 10.57
C ILE A 248 4.91 -22.43 10.82
N THR A 249 5.45 -23.63 10.63
CA THR A 249 6.88 -23.95 10.75
C THR A 249 7.42 -24.49 9.44
N SER A 250 8.76 -24.63 9.34
CA SER A 250 9.39 -25.07 8.09
C SER A 250 9.19 -26.57 7.87
N ASP A 251 8.92 -27.29 8.96
CA ASP A 251 8.66 -28.71 8.99
C ASP A 251 7.15 -29.00 8.93
N TYR A 252 6.72 -29.70 7.88
CA TYR A 252 5.33 -30.12 7.67
C TYR A 252 4.74 -30.91 8.83
N GLN A 253 5.55 -31.59 9.65
CA GLN A 253 5.06 -32.36 10.80
C GLN A 253 4.66 -31.47 11.98
N THR A 254 5.20 -30.26 12.07
CA THR A 254 4.96 -29.33 13.19
C THR A 254 4.18 -28.08 12.77
N SER A 255 3.97 -27.91 11.46
CA SER A 255 3.29 -26.75 10.88
C SER A 255 1.77 -26.88 10.99
N MET A 256 1.12 -25.79 11.38
CA MET A 256 -0.34 -25.68 11.57
C MET A 256 -0.90 -26.67 12.60
N VAL A 257 -0.06 -27.09 13.56
CA VAL A 257 -0.42 -28.05 14.60
C VAL A 257 -0.92 -27.29 15.84
N PRO A 258 -2.15 -27.53 16.33
CA PRO A 258 -2.63 -26.92 17.57
C PRO A 258 -1.85 -27.45 18.79
N ALA A 259 -1.95 -26.77 19.94
CA ALA A 259 -1.47 -27.38 21.20
C ALA A 259 -2.45 -28.47 21.70
N GLY A 260 -3.70 -28.42 21.25
CA GLY A 260 -4.71 -29.43 21.51
C GLY A 260 -5.98 -29.16 20.71
N VAL A 261 -6.72 -30.22 20.42
CA VAL A 261 -7.99 -30.18 19.67
C VAL A 261 -8.97 -31.15 20.30
N ARG A 262 -10.18 -30.68 20.59
CA ARG A 262 -11.30 -31.51 21.03
C ARG A 262 -12.43 -31.40 20.02
N LEU A 263 -12.96 -32.54 19.61
CA LEU A 263 -14.20 -32.64 18.83
C LEU A 263 -15.21 -33.41 19.67
N LYS A 264 -16.39 -32.82 19.86
CA LYS A 264 -17.51 -33.38 20.61
C LYS A 264 -18.74 -33.42 19.70
N VAL A 265 -19.38 -34.58 19.58
CA VAL A 265 -20.58 -34.76 18.75
C VAL A 265 -21.64 -35.52 19.54
N LYS A 266 -22.79 -34.88 19.77
CA LYS A 266 -23.95 -35.50 20.37
C LYS A 266 -24.87 -36.03 19.26
N CYS A 267 -25.01 -37.35 19.21
CA CYS A 267 -25.73 -38.03 18.13
C CYS A 267 -26.29 -39.39 18.57
N LEU A 268 -27.15 -39.96 17.73
CA LEU A 268 -27.57 -41.36 17.79
C LEU A 268 -26.89 -42.11 16.65
N ILE A 269 -26.17 -43.18 17.00
CA ILE A 269 -25.61 -44.15 16.05
C ILE A 269 -26.49 -45.41 16.08
N PRO A 270 -27.15 -45.78 14.97
CA PRO A 270 -27.99 -46.98 14.92
C PRO A 270 -27.23 -48.27 15.23
N ALA A 271 -27.97 -49.31 15.65
CA ALA A 271 -27.43 -50.66 15.81
C ALA A 271 -26.91 -51.18 14.46
N GLY A 272 -25.65 -51.60 14.40
CA GLY A 272 -24.94 -52.00 13.17
C GLY A 272 -24.30 -50.89 12.32
N GLY A 273 -24.61 -49.61 12.52
CA GLY A 273 -23.96 -48.48 11.83
C GLY A 273 -22.46 -48.32 12.10
N THR A 274 -21.65 -48.08 11.06
CA THR A 274 -20.20 -47.80 11.11
C THR A 274 -19.89 -46.70 10.12
N GLY A 275 -18.96 -45.79 10.43
CA GLY A 275 -18.63 -44.65 9.59
C GLY A 275 -18.18 -43.43 10.38
N ILE A 276 -18.16 -42.28 9.71
CA ILE A 276 -17.71 -41.01 10.29
C ILE A 276 -18.80 -40.41 11.18
N ILE A 277 -18.41 -40.01 12.39
CA ILE A 277 -19.26 -39.25 13.32
C ILE A 277 -19.05 -37.76 13.06
N GLY A 278 -17.80 -37.32 13.04
CA GLY A 278 -17.44 -35.94 12.71
C GLY A 278 -15.96 -35.81 12.37
N MET A 279 -15.63 -34.75 11.64
CA MET A 279 -14.30 -34.49 11.13
C MET A 279 -13.98 -33.00 11.23
N ILE A 280 -12.73 -32.66 11.53
CA ILE A 280 -12.14 -31.34 11.34
C ILE A 280 -11.03 -31.47 10.31
N GLY A 281 -11.11 -30.79 9.17
CA GLY A 281 -10.00 -30.82 8.20
C GLY A 281 -10.27 -30.09 6.89
N ALA A 282 -9.23 -30.05 6.07
CA ALA A 282 -9.26 -29.57 4.68
C ALA A 282 -8.52 -30.56 3.77
N TRP A 283 -9.01 -30.68 2.54
CA TRP A 283 -8.43 -31.58 1.55
C TRP A 283 -6.94 -31.28 1.36
N GLY A 284 -6.10 -32.32 1.42
CA GLY A 284 -4.64 -32.21 1.20
C GLY A 284 -3.85 -31.43 2.25
N THR A 285 -4.43 -31.12 3.42
CA THR A 285 -3.72 -30.45 4.52
C THR A 285 -3.48 -31.37 5.70
N GLY A 286 -4.56 -31.93 6.25
CA GLY A 286 -4.55 -32.67 7.51
C GLY A 286 -5.95 -32.70 8.11
N GLU A 287 -6.19 -33.66 9.00
CA GLU A 287 -7.49 -33.85 9.61
C GLU A 287 -7.45 -34.50 10.99
N VAL A 288 -8.55 -34.30 11.72
CA VAL A 288 -8.94 -35.04 12.93
C VAL A 288 -10.33 -35.63 12.65
N THR A 289 -10.40 -36.93 12.40
CA THR A 289 -11.63 -37.61 11.99
C THR A 289 -12.06 -38.61 13.04
N LEU A 290 -13.14 -38.30 13.76
CA LEU A 290 -13.77 -39.19 14.73
C LEU A 290 -14.74 -40.13 14.01
N LYS A 291 -14.49 -41.44 14.11
CA LYS A 291 -15.27 -42.48 13.43
C LYS A 291 -15.58 -43.64 14.37
N TYR A 292 -16.68 -44.33 14.06
CA TYR A 292 -17.02 -45.61 14.67
C TYR A 292 -16.75 -46.73 13.67
N ASN A 293 -15.76 -47.57 13.97
CA ASN A 293 -15.22 -48.51 13.00
C ASN A 293 -15.91 -49.89 13.05
N TRP A 294 -15.74 -50.72 12.02
CA TRP A 294 -16.30 -52.09 11.95
C TRP A 294 -15.77 -53.04 13.03
N THR A 295 -14.77 -52.61 13.80
CA THR A 295 -14.26 -53.30 14.99
C THR A 295 -15.05 -52.98 16.27
N ASP A 296 -16.18 -52.28 16.16
CA ASP A 296 -17.01 -51.80 17.28
C ASP A 296 -16.27 -50.86 18.26
N GLU A 297 -15.21 -50.20 17.79
CA GLU A 297 -14.38 -49.27 18.57
C GLU A 297 -14.50 -47.83 18.05
N LEU A 298 -14.43 -46.88 18.98
CA LEU A 298 -14.22 -45.47 18.65
C LEU A 298 -12.79 -45.29 18.17
N THR A 299 -12.62 -44.67 17.00
CA THR A 299 -11.32 -44.44 16.37
C THR A 299 -11.20 -42.96 15.99
N VAL A 300 -10.01 -42.39 16.14
CA VAL A 300 -9.67 -41.10 15.54
C VAL A 300 -8.58 -41.31 14.51
N TYR A 301 -8.78 -40.78 13.31
CA TYR A 301 -7.71 -40.65 12.32
C TYR A 301 -7.09 -39.26 12.44
N LEU A 302 -5.77 -39.19 12.49
CA LEU A 302 -4.99 -37.97 12.60
C LEU A 302 -4.04 -37.88 11.41
N SER A 303 -4.01 -36.75 10.71
CA SER A 303 -3.05 -36.56 9.61
C SER A 303 -2.58 -35.12 9.45
N SER A 304 -1.40 -35.00 8.84
CA SER A 304 -0.83 -33.78 8.27
C SER A 304 -0.42 -34.03 6.82
N GLN A 305 0.20 -33.03 6.19
CA GLN A 305 0.80 -33.18 4.86
C GLN A 305 1.94 -34.21 4.84
N ALA A 306 2.51 -34.56 6.00
CA ALA A 306 3.54 -35.58 6.13
C ALA A 306 3.01 -37.02 6.23
N GLY A 307 1.68 -37.21 6.34
CA GLY A 307 1.05 -38.52 6.51
C GLY A 307 0.10 -38.58 7.72
N GLY A 308 -0.49 -39.74 7.97
CA GLY A 308 -1.44 -39.93 9.06
C GLY A 308 -1.68 -41.39 9.45
N GLY A 309 -2.45 -41.58 10.52
CA GLY A 309 -2.79 -42.90 11.04
C GLY A 309 -3.96 -42.91 12.03
N ASP A 310 -4.44 -44.12 12.31
CA ASP A 310 -5.57 -44.38 13.22
C ASP A 310 -5.11 -44.62 14.66
N VAL A 311 -5.79 -43.99 15.61
CA VAL A 311 -5.68 -44.27 17.05
C VAL A 311 -7.03 -44.79 17.56
N ARG A 312 -7.03 -45.93 18.25
CA ARG A 312 -8.25 -46.64 18.66
C ARG A 312 -8.42 -46.64 20.17
N ALA A 313 -9.64 -46.42 20.65
CA ALA A 313 -9.96 -46.41 22.07
C ALA A 313 -9.80 -47.78 22.78
N GLY A 314 -9.74 -48.87 22.01
CA GLY A 314 -9.90 -50.24 22.52
C GLY A 314 -11.37 -50.60 22.82
N THR A 315 -11.60 -51.78 23.38
CA THR A 315 -12.96 -52.27 23.71
C THR A 315 -13.62 -51.39 24.78
N ASN A 316 -14.65 -50.65 24.38
CA ASN A 316 -15.27 -49.61 25.22
C ASN A 316 -16.62 -50.04 25.81
N ARG A 317 -16.69 -50.16 27.14
CA ARG A 317 -17.89 -50.63 27.87
C ARG A 317 -19.00 -49.59 28.03
N LEU A 318 -18.74 -48.33 27.68
CA LEU A 318 -19.68 -47.22 27.88
C LEU A 318 -20.52 -46.89 26.63
N ILE A 319 -20.25 -47.55 25.50
CA ILE A 319 -21.00 -47.33 24.25
C ILE A 319 -22.39 -47.97 24.36
N ASN A 320 -23.43 -47.17 24.14
CA ASN A 320 -24.82 -47.60 24.14
C ASN A 320 -25.48 -47.31 22.77
N ARG A 321 -25.38 -48.28 21.87
CA ARG A 321 -25.88 -48.16 20.49
C ARG A 321 -27.40 -48.05 20.43
N GLY A 322 -27.91 -47.28 19.48
CA GLY A 322 -29.36 -47.02 19.34
C GLY A 322 -29.92 -46.02 20.37
N SER A 323 -29.05 -45.40 21.18
CA SER A 323 -29.41 -44.30 22.08
C SER A 323 -28.59 -43.06 21.75
N VAL A 324 -29.07 -41.89 22.17
CA VAL A 324 -28.32 -40.64 22.04
C VAL A 324 -27.18 -40.65 23.04
N GLN A 325 -25.96 -40.47 22.55
CA GLN A 325 -24.76 -40.30 23.36
C GLN A 325 -23.90 -39.18 22.79
N THR A 326 -23.02 -38.66 23.65
CA THR A 326 -22.00 -37.70 23.23
C THR A 326 -20.67 -38.41 23.04
N TYR A 327 -20.18 -38.41 21.81
CA TYR A 327 -18.90 -38.99 21.43
C TYR A 327 -17.86 -37.88 21.33
N GLU A 328 -16.74 -38.04 22.03
CA GLU A 328 -15.70 -37.01 22.07
C GLU A 328 -14.30 -37.60 21.90
N VAL A 329 -13.44 -36.82 21.25
CA VAL A 329 -12.00 -37.07 21.21
C VAL A 329 -11.26 -35.80 21.57
N LEU A 330 -10.25 -35.93 22.43
CA LEU A 330 -9.26 -34.91 22.72
C LEU A 330 -7.90 -35.41 22.21
N TRP A 331 -7.26 -34.61 21.37
CA TRP A 331 -5.84 -34.77 21.05
C TRP A 331 -5.04 -33.63 21.70
N GLU A 332 -3.92 -33.96 22.33
CA GLU A 332 -3.00 -33.03 22.98
C GLU A 332 -1.59 -33.19 22.39
N ASN A 333 -0.95 -32.07 22.05
CA ASN A 333 0.37 -32.07 21.44
C ASN A 333 1.47 -32.36 22.48
N ASP A 334 2.43 -33.21 22.13
CA ASP A 334 3.73 -33.19 22.78
C ASP A 334 4.59 -32.11 22.11
N LEU A 335 4.71 -30.95 22.77
CA LEU A 335 5.45 -29.80 22.24
C LEU A 335 6.94 -30.11 21.97
N THR A 336 7.49 -31.17 22.58
CA THR A 336 8.90 -31.56 22.43
C THR A 336 9.10 -32.85 21.63
N GLY A 337 8.05 -33.65 21.49
CA GLY A 337 8.07 -34.96 20.81
C GLY A 337 7.53 -34.94 19.38
N LYS A 338 7.60 -36.10 18.72
CA LYS A 338 7.16 -36.29 17.32
C LYS A 338 5.64 -36.36 17.14
N GLY A 339 4.87 -36.57 18.21
CA GLY A 339 3.42 -36.73 18.14
C GLY A 339 2.67 -36.11 19.31
N GLY A 340 1.76 -36.85 19.90
CA GLY A 340 0.90 -36.36 20.96
C GLY A 340 0.13 -37.49 21.64
N TYR A 341 -1.01 -37.12 22.20
CA TYR A 341 -1.79 -38.01 23.04
C TYR A 341 -3.27 -37.91 22.70
N VAL A 342 -3.96 -39.04 22.62
CA VAL A 342 -5.40 -39.11 22.36
C VAL A 342 -6.12 -39.62 23.59
N THR A 343 -7.21 -38.96 23.96
CA THR A 343 -8.14 -39.44 24.99
C THR A 343 -9.56 -39.39 24.45
N PHE A 344 -10.30 -40.49 24.57
CA PHE A 344 -11.70 -40.57 24.17
C PHE A 344 -12.63 -40.35 25.36
N PHE A 345 -13.77 -39.71 25.13
CA PHE A 345 -14.81 -39.52 26.13
C PHE A 345 -16.18 -39.92 25.59
N LEU A 346 -17.04 -40.43 26.47
CA LEU A 346 -18.44 -40.70 26.22
C LEU A 346 -19.27 -40.02 27.31
N ASP A 347 -20.21 -39.16 26.90
CA ASP A 347 -21.04 -38.36 27.80
C ASP A 347 -20.22 -37.58 28.86
N GLY A 348 -19.07 -37.06 28.43
CA GLY A 348 -18.11 -36.34 29.28
C GLY A 348 -17.27 -37.22 30.21
N GLN A 349 -17.54 -38.53 30.30
CA GLN A 349 -16.72 -39.48 31.05
C GLN A 349 -15.59 -40.02 30.18
N GLN A 350 -14.38 -40.09 30.73
CA GLN A 350 -13.24 -40.65 30.03
C GLN A 350 -13.49 -42.13 29.72
N ALA A 351 -13.41 -42.48 28.44
CA ALA A 351 -13.79 -43.80 27.92
C ALA A 351 -12.58 -44.62 27.43
N SER A 352 -11.39 -44.03 27.41
CA SER A 352 -10.11 -44.69 27.19
C SER A 352 -9.05 -44.12 28.14
N ASP A 353 -7.97 -44.87 28.39
CA ASP A 353 -6.75 -44.26 28.88
C ASP A 353 -6.18 -43.25 27.86
N ARG A 354 -5.21 -42.46 28.29
CA ARG A 354 -4.45 -41.58 27.40
C ARG A 354 -3.54 -42.44 26.51
N ILE A 355 -3.70 -42.33 25.19
CA ILE A 355 -3.03 -43.18 24.20
C ILE A 355 -1.98 -42.35 23.45
N ASP A 356 -0.73 -42.81 23.46
CA ASP A 356 0.37 -42.17 22.74
C ASP A 356 0.20 -42.34 21.22
N THR A 357 0.54 -41.30 20.46
CA THR A 357 0.53 -41.33 19.00
C THR A 357 1.72 -40.55 18.45
N GLU A 358 2.25 -40.99 17.31
CA GLU A 358 3.31 -40.26 16.58
C GLU A 358 2.74 -39.23 15.58
N PHE A 359 1.42 -39.16 15.42
CA PHE A 359 0.77 -38.30 14.43
C PHE A 359 0.37 -36.94 15.03
N LYS A 360 0.76 -35.86 14.33
CA LYS A 360 0.32 -34.48 14.61
C LYS A 360 -0.70 -34.04 13.55
N PRO A 361 -1.95 -33.70 13.92
CA PRO A 361 -2.92 -33.20 12.97
C PRO A 361 -2.60 -31.75 12.58
N SER A 362 -2.67 -31.44 11.28
CA SER A 362 -2.57 -30.06 10.78
C SER A 362 -3.97 -29.51 10.50
N ILE A 363 -4.28 -28.35 11.08
CA ILE A 363 -5.56 -27.66 10.90
C ILE A 363 -5.27 -26.25 10.42
N ASN A 364 -5.85 -25.83 9.30
CA ASN A 364 -5.58 -24.52 8.71
C ASN A 364 -6.85 -23.64 8.66
N ALA A 365 -6.70 -22.39 8.23
CA ALA A 365 -7.82 -21.46 8.16
C ALA A 365 -8.97 -21.93 7.25
N THR A 366 -8.71 -22.76 6.23
CA THR A 366 -9.71 -23.31 5.29
C THR A 366 -10.34 -24.61 5.77
N SER A 367 -9.87 -25.17 6.90
CA SER A 367 -10.44 -26.37 7.49
C SER A 367 -11.90 -26.13 7.84
N ARG A 368 -12.71 -27.19 7.75
CA ARG A 368 -14.15 -27.19 8.04
C ARG A 368 -14.46 -28.28 9.05
N VAL A 369 -15.59 -28.13 9.74
CA VAL A 369 -16.22 -29.22 10.49
C VAL A 369 -17.19 -29.93 9.56
N TYR A 370 -17.03 -31.24 9.41
CA TYR A 370 -17.98 -32.11 8.72
C TYR A 370 -18.65 -33.03 9.72
N ILE A 371 -19.96 -33.24 9.59
CA ILE A 371 -20.73 -34.19 10.41
C ILE A 371 -21.36 -35.22 9.48
N GLY A 372 -21.20 -36.49 9.83
CA GLY A 372 -21.74 -37.61 9.07
C GLY A 372 -21.15 -37.81 7.68
N SER A 373 -20.01 -37.19 7.34
CA SER A 373 -19.26 -37.43 6.08
C SER A 373 -17.82 -36.92 6.18
N SER A 374 -16.92 -37.36 5.29
CA SER A 374 -15.65 -36.65 5.03
C SER A 374 -15.73 -35.81 3.76
N HIS A 375 -15.41 -34.51 3.84
CA HIS A 375 -15.36 -33.63 2.66
C HIS A 375 -16.61 -33.68 1.75
N GLY A 376 -17.79 -33.92 2.33
CA GLY A 376 -19.06 -34.08 1.58
C GLY A 376 -19.26 -35.46 0.92
N ASN A 377 -18.33 -36.40 1.07
CA ASN A 377 -18.46 -37.76 0.57
C ASN A 377 -19.34 -38.61 1.50
N VAL A 378 -20.65 -38.61 1.28
CA VAL A 378 -21.61 -39.40 2.08
C VAL A 378 -21.42 -40.93 2.02
N ASN A 379 -20.52 -41.45 1.18
CA ASN A 379 -20.28 -42.90 1.13
C ASN A 379 -19.66 -43.47 2.42
N ASP A 380 -18.97 -42.63 3.19
CA ASP A 380 -18.39 -42.97 4.50
C ASP A 380 -19.28 -42.60 5.70
N ALA A 381 -20.51 -42.13 5.42
CA ALA A 381 -21.53 -41.81 6.41
C ALA A 381 -22.11 -43.06 7.07
N ILE A 382 -22.62 -42.88 8.29
CA ILE A 382 -23.37 -43.91 9.02
C ILE A 382 -24.84 -43.88 8.54
N PRO A 383 -25.41 -45.00 8.02
CA PRO A 383 -26.83 -45.05 7.67
C PRO A 383 -27.73 -44.77 8.88
N GLY A 384 -28.75 -43.92 8.72
CA GLY A 384 -29.68 -43.55 9.80
C GLY A 384 -29.07 -42.73 10.96
N PHE A 385 -27.93 -42.05 10.75
CA PHE A 385 -27.31 -41.19 11.76
C PHE A 385 -28.23 -40.03 12.16
N GLU A 386 -28.44 -39.80 13.46
CA GLU A 386 -29.20 -38.64 13.94
C GLU A 386 -28.29 -37.68 14.72
N PHE A 387 -28.13 -36.45 14.21
CA PHE A 387 -27.30 -35.40 14.78
C PHE A 387 -28.10 -34.46 15.69
N GLU A 388 -27.60 -34.17 16.90
CA GLU A 388 -28.21 -33.18 17.81
C GLU A 388 -27.38 -31.89 17.89
N SER A 389 -26.08 -32.02 18.19
CA SER A 389 -25.17 -30.88 18.32
C SER A 389 -23.71 -31.33 18.20
N CYS A 390 -22.81 -30.40 17.89
CA CYS A 390 -21.38 -30.61 18.00
C CYS A 390 -20.70 -29.41 18.63
N SER A 391 -19.49 -29.63 19.14
CA SER A 391 -18.61 -28.56 19.56
C SER A 391 -17.16 -28.88 19.27
N VAL A 392 -16.40 -27.82 19.06
CA VAL A 392 -14.94 -27.89 18.89
C VAL A 392 -14.28 -27.02 19.94
N SER A 393 -13.13 -27.47 20.43
CA SER A 393 -12.23 -26.62 21.19
C SER A 393 -10.81 -26.73 20.70
N PHE A 394 -10.13 -25.59 20.59
CA PHE A 394 -8.74 -25.52 20.19
C PHE A 394 -7.91 -24.90 21.31
N THR A 395 -6.78 -25.53 21.62
CA THR A 395 -5.76 -24.97 22.50
C THR A 395 -4.72 -24.24 21.65
N LYS A 396 -4.62 -22.93 21.86
CA LYS A 396 -3.61 -22.06 21.23
C LYS A 396 -2.55 -21.71 22.24
N ILE A 397 -1.32 -21.52 21.78
CA ILE A 397 -0.26 -20.94 22.61
C ILE A 397 -0.32 -19.42 22.41
N GLU A 398 -0.71 -18.70 23.45
CA GLU A 398 -0.82 -17.23 23.44
C GLU A 398 0.29 -16.60 24.30
N ASP A 399 0.63 -15.34 24.03
CA ASP A 399 1.54 -14.55 24.86
C ASP A 399 0.82 -13.97 26.08
N ALA A 400 1.12 -14.48 27.27
CA ALA A 400 0.74 -13.85 28.52
C ALA A 400 1.82 -12.88 28.99
N LYS A 401 1.41 -11.63 29.24
CA LYS A 401 2.27 -10.59 29.80
C LYS A 401 2.08 -10.53 31.30
N THR A 402 3.19 -10.59 32.03
CA THR A 402 3.25 -10.28 33.47
C THR A 402 4.12 -9.05 33.67
N TYR A 403 3.88 -8.32 34.77
CA TYR A 403 4.56 -7.06 35.04
C TYR A 403 5.27 -7.12 36.38
N GLN A 404 6.60 -7.11 36.35
CA GLN A 404 7.45 -7.20 37.53
C GLN A 404 7.94 -5.82 37.94
N ALA A 405 7.91 -5.50 39.24
CA ALA A 405 8.38 -4.21 39.75
C ALA A 405 9.88 -4.01 39.48
N VAL A 406 10.28 -2.77 39.19
CA VAL A 406 11.68 -2.37 39.01
C VAL A 406 12.07 -1.41 40.14
N SER A 407 13.18 -1.69 40.80
CA SER A 407 13.74 -0.85 41.85
C SER A 407 14.93 -0.03 41.35
N ASN A 408 15.28 1.02 42.09
CA ASN A 408 16.49 1.80 41.81
C ASN A 408 17.74 0.92 41.88
N GLY A 409 18.72 1.18 41.00
CA GLY A 409 19.98 0.44 40.96
C GLY A 409 20.34 -0.03 39.56
N SER A 410 21.13 -1.10 39.47
CA SER A 410 21.58 -1.63 38.19
C SER A 410 20.42 -2.25 37.40
N ILE A 411 20.40 -1.99 36.08
CA ILE A 411 19.44 -2.57 35.15
C ILE A 411 20.15 -2.98 33.85
N SER A 412 19.70 -4.09 33.27
CA SER A 412 20.18 -4.54 31.95
C SER A 412 19.55 -3.73 30.83
N VAL A 413 20.19 -3.66 29.66
CA VAL A 413 19.61 -3.03 28.46
C VAL A 413 18.28 -3.71 28.07
N ALA A 414 18.19 -5.04 28.16
CA ALA A 414 16.98 -5.78 27.86
C ALA A 414 15.81 -5.41 28.80
N ASP A 415 16.08 -5.33 30.11
CA ASP A 415 15.07 -4.92 31.08
C ASP A 415 14.66 -3.46 30.86
N LEU A 416 15.62 -2.57 30.58
CA LEU A 416 15.34 -1.15 30.30
C LEU A 416 14.45 -0.97 29.05
N ASN A 417 14.72 -1.73 27.98
CA ASN A 417 13.91 -1.74 26.76
C ASN A 417 12.49 -2.31 27.00
N SER A 418 12.27 -3.06 28.08
CA SER A 418 10.99 -3.71 28.42
C SER A 418 10.14 -2.93 29.43
N LEU A 419 10.60 -1.73 29.84
CA LEU A 419 9.95 -0.96 30.88
C LEU A 419 8.57 -0.42 30.44
N VAL A 420 7.67 -0.40 31.42
CA VAL A 420 6.33 0.15 31.33
C VAL A 420 6.05 1.03 32.53
N VAL A 421 5.18 2.02 32.34
CA VAL A 421 4.47 2.67 33.45
C VAL A 421 3.22 1.86 33.74
N ASP A 422 3.06 1.44 34.99
CA ASP A 422 1.83 0.80 35.45
C ASP A 422 0.98 1.80 36.23
N ALA A 423 0.04 2.42 35.53
CA ALA A 423 -0.96 3.32 36.09
C ALA A 423 -2.31 2.61 36.34
N SER A 424 -2.36 1.27 36.33
CA SER A 424 -3.61 0.50 36.48
C SER A 424 -4.35 0.79 37.80
N ALA A 425 -3.61 1.08 38.87
CA ALA A 425 -4.17 1.44 40.18
C ALA A 425 -4.34 2.97 40.40
N ILE A 426 -3.97 3.79 39.42
CA ILE A 426 -4.01 5.26 39.52
C ILE A 426 -5.25 5.76 38.79
N THR A 427 -6.17 6.39 39.52
CA THR A 427 -7.49 6.82 38.99
C THR A 427 -7.59 8.32 38.72
N SER A 428 -6.56 9.10 39.09
CA SER A 428 -6.52 10.56 38.90
C SER A 428 -5.22 11.00 38.22
N ALA A 429 -5.22 12.19 37.63
CA ALA A 429 -4.02 12.73 37.01
C ALA A 429 -2.87 12.92 38.03
N VAL A 430 -1.64 12.68 37.60
CA VAL A 430 -0.41 12.86 38.38
C VAL A 430 0.54 13.75 37.58
N ALA A 431 0.99 14.85 38.20
CA ALA A 431 1.94 15.77 37.60
C ALA A 431 3.26 15.08 37.22
N GLN A 432 3.97 15.65 36.25
CA GLN A 432 5.20 15.09 35.69
C GLN A 432 6.20 14.66 36.78
N ARG A 433 6.72 13.45 36.66
CA ARG A 433 7.86 12.93 37.43
C ARG A 433 8.94 12.44 36.50
N ASN A 434 10.18 12.41 36.98
CA ASN A 434 11.32 12.04 36.14
C ASN A 434 11.79 10.61 36.44
N LEU A 435 11.88 9.80 35.39
CA LEU A 435 12.71 8.61 35.36
C LEU A 435 14.11 9.02 34.88
N THR A 436 15.16 8.64 35.61
CA THR A 436 16.53 8.86 35.15
C THR A 436 17.26 7.55 34.96
N TYR A 437 18.12 7.50 33.95
CA TYR A 437 19.01 6.37 33.74
C TYR A 437 20.36 6.85 33.21
N SER A 438 21.43 6.17 33.56
CA SER A 438 22.78 6.52 33.13
C SER A 438 23.60 5.31 32.74
N THR A 439 24.50 5.50 31.77
CA THR A 439 25.54 4.54 31.42
C THR A 439 26.63 4.52 32.49
N SER A 440 27.36 3.41 32.58
CA SER A 440 28.51 3.28 33.50
C SER A 440 29.65 4.29 33.28
N ASP A 441 29.73 4.92 32.10
CA ASP A 441 30.68 5.99 31.76
C ASP A 441 30.14 7.41 32.03
N GLY A 442 28.99 7.53 32.68
CA GLY A 442 28.50 8.78 33.25
C GLY A 442 27.57 9.62 32.37
N GLN A 443 27.17 9.14 31.17
CA GLN A 443 26.12 9.82 30.40
C GLN A 443 24.74 9.56 31.01
N GLY A 444 24.08 10.64 31.46
CA GLY A 444 22.75 10.59 32.07
C GLY A 444 21.64 11.00 31.10
N TYR A 445 20.50 10.34 31.25
CA TYR A 445 19.27 10.58 30.50
C TYR A 445 18.11 10.78 31.48
N THR A 446 17.16 11.63 31.10
CA THR A 446 15.97 11.94 31.89
C THR A 446 14.73 11.85 31.01
N LEU A 447 13.72 11.13 31.47
CA LEU A 447 12.40 11.02 30.84
C LEU A 447 11.33 11.53 31.81
N GLY A 448 10.59 12.55 31.41
CA GLY A 448 9.39 13.01 32.11
C GLY A 448 8.22 12.04 31.90
N ILE A 449 7.46 11.76 32.95
CA ILE A 449 6.30 10.88 32.94
C ILE A 449 5.13 11.61 33.61
N THR A 450 4.08 11.83 32.84
CA THR A 450 2.84 12.46 33.29
C THR A 450 1.70 11.44 33.18
N ILE A 451 0.90 11.29 34.23
CA ILE A 451 -0.33 10.47 34.17
C ILE A 451 -1.50 11.44 33.95
N GLY A 452 -2.13 11.40 32.78
CA GLY A 452 -3.15 12.37 32.37
C GLY A 452 -3.13 12.62 30.85
N GLU A 453 -3.96 13.56 30.42
CA GLU A 453 -4.02 13.97 29.00
C GLU A 453 -2.77 14.73 28.56
N MET A 454 -2.43 14.60 27.27
CA MET A 454 -1.36 15.37 26.66
C MET A 454 -1.76 16.83 26.50
N THR A 455 -0.98 17.73 27.10
CA THR A 455 -1.15 19.18 26.95
C THR A 455 -0.54 19.66 25.64
N ILE A 456 -1.32 20.37 24.82
CA ILE A 456 -0.86 20.95 23.55
C ILE A 456 -0.76 22.47 23.68
N PRO A 457 0.41 23.08 23.43
CA PRO A 457 0.57 24.53 23.42
C PRO A 457 -0.32 25.24 22.40
N LYS A 458 -0.59 26.52 22.64
CA LYS A 458 -1.28 27.43 21.69
C LYS A 458 -0.60 27.42 20.33
N TYR A 459 -1.37 27.62 19.26
CA TYR A 459 -0.91 27.63 17.85
C TYR A 459 -0.38 26.29 17.32
N ARG A 460 -0.42 25.22 18.12
CA ARG A 460 -0.12 23.86 17.64
C ARG A 460 -1.41 23.09 17.39
N ALA A 461 -1.38 22.24 16.37
CA ALA A 461 -2.51 21.42 15.99
C ALA A 461 -2.95 20.52 17.15
N TYR A 462 -4.18 20.74 17.63
CA TYR A 462 -4.78 20.09 18.78
C TYR A 462 -5.90 19.14 18.36
N LYS A 463 -6.81 19.62 17.50
CA LYS A 463 -7.96 18.85 17.02
C LYS A 463 -8.19 19.01 15.53
N ALA A 464 -8.84 18.02 14.94
CA ALA A 464 -9.42 18.11 13.60
C ALA A 464 -10.95 18.01 13.68
N VAL A 465 -11.64 18.81 12.86
CA VAL A 465 -13.09 18.86 12.80
C VAL A 465 -13.53 18.58 11.36
N LEU A 466 -14.46 17.64 11.21
CA LEU A 466 -15.07 17.34 9.92
C LEU A 466 -16.22 18.31 9.68
N GLU A 467 -16.21 18.98 8.53
CA GLU A 467 -17.32 19.82 8.07
C GLU A 467 -18.08 19.06 6.97
N ASP A 468 -19.32 18.67 7.24
CA ASP A 468 -20.21 17.95 6.33
C ASP A 468 -20.85 18.92 5.33
N TRP A 469 -20.67 18.65 4.03
CA TRP A 469 -21.23 19.42 2.93
C TRP A 469 -22.30 18.65 2.15
N SER A 470 -22.80 17.53 2.67
CA SER A 470 -23.82 16.69 2.01
C SER A 470 -25.12 17.44 1.71
N SER A 471 -25.43 18.49 2.47
CA SER A 471 -26.60 19.36 2.25
C SER A 471 -26.37 20.48 1.21
N GLY A 472 -25.13 20.65 0.74
CA GLY A 472 -24.69 21.80 -0.05
C GLY A 472 -24.21 23.01 0.78
N VAL A 473 -24.35 22.95 2.12
CA VAL A 473 -23.82 23.94 3.07
C VAL A 473 -22.97 23.21 4.11
N GLY A 474 -21.83 23.79 4.49
CA GLY A 474 -20.92 23.23 5.50
C GLY A 474 -21.52 23.27 6.91
N VAL A 475 -21.59 22.10 7.56
CA VAL A 475 -22.01 21.94 8.96
C VAL A 475 -20.94 21.17 9.73
N LEU A 476 -20.45 21.72 10.84
CA LEU A 476 -19.47 21.04 11.68
C LEU A 476 -20.09 19.79 12.32
N HIS A 477 -19.41 18.66 12.19
CA HIS A 477 -19.83 17.41 12.82
C HIS A 477 -19.60 17.49 14.35
N PRO A 478 -20.53 16.98 15.19
CA PRO A 478 -20.42 17.09 16.66
C PRO A 478 -19.25 16.30 17.26
N ASN A 479 -18.85 15.19 16.64
CA ASN A 479 -17.70 14.40 17.07
C ASN A 479 -16.39 15.04 16.58
N GLU A 480 -15.83 15.97 17.37
CA GLU A 480 -14.50 16.54 17.10
C GLU A 480 -13.39 15.53 17.41
N LEU A 481 -12.35 15.49 16.56
CA LEU A 481 -11.21 14.59 16.72
C LEU A 481 -10.10 15.28 17.52
N VAL A 482 -10.16 15.19 18.85
CA VAL A 482 -9.12 15.72 19.77
C VAL A 482 -7.89 14.80 19.78
N MET A 483 -6.79 15.23 19.17
CA MET A 483 -5.61 14.40 18.83
C MET A 483 -4.56 14.38 19.95
N THR A 484 -4.96 14.02 21.17
CA THR A 484 -4.11 14.02 22.38
C THR A 484 -3.93 12.66 23.04
N LYS A 485 -4.51 11.58 22.49
CA LYS A 485 -4.40 10.23 23.07
C LYS A 485 -3.21 9.49 22.47
N PRO A 486 -2.11 9.27 23.21
CA PRO A 486 -0.97 8.53 22.68
C PRO A 486 -1.31 7.05 22.56
N VAL A 487 -0.91 6.43 21.44
CA VAL A 487 -0.97 4.96 21.23
C VAL A 487 0.41 4.34 21.16
N ALA A 488 1.42 5.14 20.80
CA ALA A 488 2.83 4.79 20.93
C ALA A 488 3.63 6.08 21.17
N GLN A 489 4.62 6.02 22.06
CA GLN A 489 5.45 7.16 22.43
C GLN A 489 6.91 6.78 22.43
N ASN A 490 7.78 7.79 22.34
CA ASN A 490 9.23 7.63 22.25
C ASN A 490 9.62 6.62 21.15
N VAL A 491 8.86 6.62 20.06
CA VAL A 491 9.03 5.66 18.97
C VAL A 491 10.20 6.10 18.11
N ARG A 492 11.02 5.13 17.68
CA ARG A 492 12.19 5.35 16.82
C ARG A 492 12.35 4.20 15.83
N PHE A 493 13.04 4.48 14.73
CA PHE A 493 13.50 3.42 13.82
C PHE A 493 14.55 2.54 14.52
N GLU A 494 14.53 1.24 14.25
CA GLU A 494 15.47 0.27 14.82
C GLU A 494 16.85 0.28 14.12
N ASP A 495 16.95 0.83 12.90
CA ASP A 495 18.23 0.99 12.21
C ASP A 495 19.10 2.04 12.91
N ALA A 496 20.36 1.70 13.22
CA ALA A 496 21.24 2.56 14.00
C ALA A 496 21.51 3.93 13.33
N ALA A 497 21.60 3.99 12.00
CA ALA A 497 21.87 5.24 11.30
C ALA A 497 20.64 6.16 11.29
N LEU A 498 19.44 5.60 11.14
CA LEU A 498 18.19 6.35 11.26
C LEU A 498 17.85 6.71 12.71
N TYR A 499 18.13 5.82 13.66
CA TYR A 499 17.86 6.00 15.08
C TYR A 499 18.49 7.30 15.62
N GLY A 500 19.75 7.56 15.27
CA GLY A 500 20.48 8.75 15.70
C GLY A 500 20.15 10.01 14.90
N ALA A 501 19.69 9.87 13.66
CA ALA A 501 19.43 10.99 12.76
C ALA A 501 17.98 11.48 12.81
N GLN A 502 17.04 10.62 13.23
CA GLN A 502 15.63 10.92 13.41
C GLN A 502 15.31 11.09 14.89
N ALA A 503 14.58 12.15 15.24
CA ALA A 503 14.08 12.30 16.58
C ALA A 503 12.93 11.33 16.89
N ALA A 504 12.78 11.01 18.18
CA ALA A 504 11.65 10.20 18.62
C ALA A 504 10.32 10.88 18.30
N TRP A 505 9.34 10.09 17.87
CA TRP A 505 7.98 10.55 17.61
C TRP A 505 6.97 9.93 18.55
N THR A 506 5.80 10.56 18.60
CA THR A 506 4.61 10.07 19.27
C THR A 506 3.49 9.86 18.26
N GLU A 507 2.89 8.67 18.27
CA GLU A 507 1.68 8.33 17.52
C GLU A 507 0.46 8.67 18.40
N VAL A 508 -0.45 9.49 17.87
CA VAL A 508 -1.67 9.92 18.57
C VAL A 508 -2.93 9.55 17.80
N VAL A 509 -3.99 9.26 18.54
CA VAL A 509 -5.34 9.04 18.03
C VAL A 509 -6.33 9.99 18.73
N PRO A 510 -7.60 10.06 18.27
CA PRO A 510 -8.63 10.87 18.91
C PRO A 510 -9.00 10.33 20.31
N GLN A 511 -9.39 11.23 21.23
CA GLN A 511 -9.95 10.84 22.53
C GLN A 511 -11.35 10.21 22.42
N GLY A 512 -12.16 10.65 21.45
CA GLY A 512 -13.56 10.24 21.28
C GLY A 512 -13.81 9.36 20.06
N SER A 513 -15.09 9.12 19.77
CA SER A 513 -15.54 8.39 18.58
C SER A 513 -15.27 9.19 17.31
N CYS A 514 -15.07 8.50 16.19
CA CYS A 514 -14.97 9.16 14.89
C CYS A 514 -16.32 9.75 14.43
N PRO A 515 -16.32 10.78 13.58
CA PRO A 515 -17.49 11.13 12.79
C PRO A 515 -17.97 9.96 11.94
N ASN A 516 -19.29 9.84 11.79
CA ASN A 516 -19.92 8.91 10.85
C ASN A 516 -20.95 9.68 10.02
N ILE A 517 -20.83 9.62 8.69
CA ILE A 517 -21.80 10.21 7.77
C ILE A 517 -22.24 9.14 6.79
N ASN A 518 -23.55 8.86 6.73
CA ASN A 518 -24.14 7.89 5.81
C ASN A 518 -23.50 6.49 5.86
N GLY A 519 -23.03 6.07 7.04
CA GLY A 519 -22.39 4.77 7.24
C GLY A 519 -20.89 4.73 6.92
N ILE A 520 -20.27 5.89 6.69
CA ILE A 520 -18.82 6.04 6.49
C ILE A 520 -18.20 6.64 7.76
N ASN A 521 -17.25 5.94 8.35
CA ASN A 521 -16.42 6.40 9.45
C ASN A 521 -15.22 7.23 8.95
N TYR A 522 -14.98 8.36 9.61
CA TYR A 522 -13.93 9.32 9.28
C TYR A 522 -12.85 9.32 10.38
N TYR A 523 -11.80 8.54 10.20
CA TYR A 523 -10.72 8.40 11.17
C TYR A 523 -9.63 9.46 10.97
N CYS A 524 -8.85 9.67 12.02
CA CYS A 524 -7.62 10.44 11.97
C CYS A 524 -6.57 9.78 12.86
N GLU A 525 -5.34 9.64 12.39
CA GLU A 525 -4.18 9.37 13.24
C GLU A 525 -3.12 10.45 13.03
N GLY A 526 -2.31 10.71 14.06
CA GLY A 526 -1.30 11.77 14.02
C GLY A 526 0.09 11.33 14.45
N ILE A 527 1.08 12.07 13.98
CA ILE A 527 2.49 11.99 14.39
C ILE A 527 2.87 13.33 15.01
N ARG A 528 3.55 13.31 16.15
CA ARG A 528 4.12 14.50 16.80
C ARG A 528 5.62 14.36 17.01
N ILE A 529 6.39 15.34 16.54
CA ILE A 529 7.85 15.46 16.71
C ILE A 529 8.18 16.92 16.99
N GLY A 530 8.37 17.28 18.26
CA GLY A 530 8.53 18.67 18.67
C GLY A 530 7.38 19.56 18.17
N THR A 531 7.65 20.47 17.23
CA THR A 531 6.63 21.37 16.60
C THR A 531 6.07 20.82 15.28
N TYR A 532 6.68 19.77 14.72
CA TYR A 532 6.16 19.07 13.57
C TYR A 532 4.98 18.18 13.97
N VAL A 533 3.84 18.38 13.31
CA VAL A 533 2.63 17.59 13.46
C VAL A 533 2.12 17.20 12.09
N GLN A 534 1.77 15.94 11.94
CA GLN A 534 1.17 15.39 10.74
C GLN A 534 -0.14 14.71 11.14
N PHE A 535 -1.25 15.06 10.50
CA PHE A 535 -2.55 14.39 10.64
C PHE A 535 -2.88 13.64 9.36
N GLN A 536 -3.18 12.34 9.47
CA GLN A 536 -3.58 11.47 8.37
C GLN A 536 -5.02 11.06 8.59
N PHE A 537 -5.88 11.47 7.66
CA PHE A 537 -7.31 11.18 7.67
C PHE A 537 -7.56 9.90 6.87
N PHE A 538 -8.42 9.03 7.37
CA PHE A 538 -8.81 7.77 6.71
C PHE A 538 -10.32 7.64 6.65
N TYR A 539 -10.81 6.87 5.68
CA TYR A 539 -12.24 6.65 5.47
C TYR A 539 -12.52 5.15 5.38
N ASP A 540 -13.55 4.69 6.09
CA ASP A 540 -13.97 3.28 6.10
C ASP A 540 -15.49 3.18 6.19
N TRP A 541 -16.05 2.05 5.77
CA TRP A 541 -17.43 1.70 6.06
C TRP A 541 -17.57 1.28 7.53
N ASP A 542 -18.67 1.66 8.15
CA ASP A 542 -18.99 1.13 9.47
C ASP A 542 -19.43 -0.34 9.42
N GLU A 543 -19.52 -0.96 10.59
CA GLU A 543 -19.87 -2.38 10.74
C GLU A 543 -21.30 -2.70 10.24
N SER A 544 -22.18 -1.71 10.12
CA SER A 544 -23.54 -1.90 9.58
C SER A 544 -23.54 -2.06 8.06
N LYS A 545 -22.57 -1.44 7.38
CA LYS A 545 -22.35 -1.55 5.94
C LYS A 545 -21.36 -2.67 5.59
N MET A 546 -20.39 -2.91 6.46
CA MET A 546 -19.31 -3.89 6.30
C MET A 546 -19.00 -4.65 7.60
N PRO A 547 -19.80 -5.67 7.96
CA PRO A 547 -19.62 -6.40 9.21
C PRO A 547 -18.36 -7.29 9.24
N ALA A 548 -17.84 -7.69 8.07
CA ALA A 548 -16.66 -8.55 7.93
C ALA A 548 -15.46 -7.78 7.36
N ASN A 549 -15.08 -6.68 8.01
CA ASN A 549 -13.87 -5.94 7.69
C ASN A 549 -12.64 -6.83 8.00
N PRO A 550 -11.79 -7.16 7.01
CA PRO A 550 -10.81 -6.21 6.52
C PRO A 550 -10.95 -5.98 5.00
N PHE A 551 -12.14 -5.58 4.55
CA PHE A 551 -12.46 -4.78 3.34
C PHE A 551 -12.91 -5.42 2.03
N GLY A 552 -13.90 -4.78 1.36
CA GLY A 552 -14.28 -4.83 -0.07
C GLY A 552 -15.17 -3.65 -0.46
N ASP A 553 -15.69 -3.58 -1.69
CA ASP A 553 -16.81 -2.66 -2.00
C ASP A 553 -18.13 -3.38 -1.70
N PRO A 554 -18.99 -2.84 -0.81
CA PRO A 554 -20.34 -3.35 -0.68
C PRO A 554 -21.02 -3.21 -2.04
N LYS A 555 -21.78 -4.23 -2.43
CA LYS A 555 -22.67 -4.10 -3.59
C LYS A 555 -23.54 -2.85 -3.39
N ASP A 556 -23.62 -2.00 -4.42
CA ASP A 556 -24.44 -0.78 -4.49
C ASP A 556 -23.91 0.48 -3.75
N ASN A 557 -22.66 0.50 -3.26
CA ASN A 557 -22.03 1.72 -2.72
C ASN A 557 -20.98 2.31 -3.68
N GLU A 558 -21.14 3.59 -4.06
CA GLU A 558 -20.33 4.26 -5.11
C GLU A 558 -19.17 5.12 -4.57
N SER A 559 -19.04 5.29 -3.24
CA SER A 559 -18.10 6.25 -2.66
C SER A 559 -17.79 6.01 -1.17
N TYR A 560 -16.51 5.96 -0.79
CA TYR A 560 -15.99 6.07 0.60
C TYR A 560 -15.95 7.49 1.19
N MET A 561 -16.48 8.49 0.49
CA MET A 561 -16.45 9.89 0.96
C MET A 561 -17.77 10.59 0.58
N VAL A 562 -18.42 11.28 1.50
CA VAL A 562 -19.41 12.31 1.14
C VAL A 562 -18.73 13.67 0.91
N PRO A 563 -19.39 14.68 0.32
CA PRO A 563 -18.84 16.03 0.27
C PRO A 563 -18.43 16.54 1.66
N HIS A 564 -17.16 16.88 1.90
CA HIS A 564 -16.70 17.37 3.21
C HIS A 564 -15.42 18.21 3.16
N LYS A 565 -15.09 18.87 4.26
CA LYS A 565 -13.77 19.51 4.51
C LYS A 565 -13.20 19.06 5.85
N TRP A 566 -11.87 19.10 5.97
CA TRP A 566 -11.22 18.99 7.27
C TRP A 566 -10.70 20.35 7.72
N LEU A 567 -11.04 20.71 8.96
CA LEU A 567 -10.60 21.95 9.61
C LEU A 567 -9.66 21.58 10.76
N ILE A 568 -8.50 22.22 10.83
CA ILE A 568 -7.49 21.97 11.85
C ILE A 568 -7.47 23.15 12.82
N TYR A 569 -7.57 22.87 14.11
CA TYR A 569 -7.61 23.89 15.16
C TYR A 569 -6.53 23.67 16.23
N ASP A 570 -6.12 24.77 16.86
CA ASP A 570 -5.39 24.73 18.12
C ASP A 570 -6.33 24.53 19.33
N ALA A 571 -5.74 24.48 20.54
CA ALA A 571 -6.48 24.27 21.78
C ALA A 571 -7.39 25.45 22.18
N GLU A 572 -7.22 26.63 21.59
CA GLU A 572 -8.04 27.82 21.85
C GLU A 572 -9.15 28.02 20.79
N GLY A 573 -9.21 27.15 19.77
CA GLY A 573 -10.18 27.25 18.69
C GLY A 573 -9.74 28.12 17.52
N ASN A 574 -8.45 28.50 17.43
CA ASN A 574 -7.92 29.19 16.26
C ASN A 574 -7.70 28.19 15.12
N MET A 575 -8.15 28.52 13.91
CA MET A 575 -7.98 27.67 12.72
C MET A 575 -6.55 27.77 12.18
N LEU A 576 -5.88 26.63 12.05
CA LEU A 576 -4.50 26.52 11.58
C LEU A 576 -4.40 26.04 10.13
N GLY A 577 -5.44 25.40 9.60
CA GLY A 577 -5.42 24.89 8.23
C GLY A 577 -6.76 24.31 7.78
N ARG A 578 -6.91 24.19 6.46
CA ARG A 578 -8.06 23.54 5.82
C ARG A 578 -7.61 22.56 4.76
N VAL A 579 -8.24 21.39 4.73
CA VAL A 579 -8.08 20.42 3.65
C VAL A 579 -9.31 20.51 2.74
N GLU A 580 -9.12 21.05 1.56
CA GLU A 580 -10.16 21.35 0.56
C GLU A 580 -9.57 21.33 -0.87
N LEU A 581 -10.42 21.45 -1.89
CA LEU A 581 -9.97 21.57 -3.29
C LEU A 581 -9.24 22.91 -3.53
N PRO A 582 -8.44 23.07 -4.60
CA PRO A 582 -7.66 24.30 -4.86
C PRO A 582 -8.55 25.51 -5.10
N ASN A 583 -9.79 25.28 -5.53
CA ASN A 583 -10.82 26.29 -5.72
C ASN A 583 -11.66 26.53 -4.44
N GLY A 584 -11.29 25.95 -3.29
CA GLY A 584 -11.97 26.12 -2.01
C GLY A 584 -13.28 25.33 -1.85
N GLN A 585 -13.65 24.48 -2.81
CA GLN A 585 -14.81 23.59 -2.70
C GLN A 585 -14.51 22.39 -1.79
N PRO A 586 -15.55 21.75 -1.20
CA PRO A 586 -15.36 20.55 -0.39
C PRO A 586 -14.73 19.40 -1.21
N LEU A 587 -14.01 18.53 -0.52
CA LEU A 587 -13.59 17.23 -1.06
C LEU A 587 -14.84 16.46 -1.49
N ASN A 588 -14.77 15.78 -2.64
CA ASN A 588 -15.91 15.08 -3.26
C ASN A 588 -17.16 15.93 -3.49
N SER A 589 -17.00 17.23 -3.80
CA SER A 589 -18.12 18.13 -4.14
C SER A 589 -18.99 17.60 -5.29
N ALA A 590 -20.30 17.90 -5.26
CA ALA A 590 -21.23 17.57 -6.33
C ALA A 590 -20.90 18.24 -7.69
N SER A 591 -20.05 19.26 -7.70
CA SER A 591 -19.52 19.86 -8.93
C SER A 591 -18.46 18.99 -9.61
N ILE A 592 -17.81 18.06 -8.89
CA ILE A 592 -16.84 17.13 -9.45
C ILE A 592 -17.60 16.01 -10.15
N LYS A 593 -17.54 15.98 -11.47
CA LYS A 593 -18.21 14.95 -12.27
C LYS A 593 -17.46 13.62 -12.19
N PRO A 594 -18.15 12.48 -12.00
CA PRO A 594 -17.55 11.14 -12.04
C PRO A 594 -16.79 10.83 -13.35
N ALA A 595 -17.16 11.50 -14.44
CA ALA A 595 -16.48 11.43 -15.73
C ALA A 595 -16.24 12.83 -16.30
N TRP A 596 -15.17 13.01 -17.09
CA TRP A 596 -14.97 14.22 -17.87
C TRP A 596 -16.09 14.41 -18.91
N GLU A 597 -16.76 15.57 -18.86
CA GLU A 597 -17.90 15.94 -19.73
C GLU A 597 -17.51 17.03 -20.77
N GLY A 598 -16.22 17.35 -20.91
CA GLY A 598 -15.73 18.40 -21.79
C GLY A 598 -15.37 17.98 -23.22
N THR A 599 -14.81 18.93 -23.97
CA THR A 599 -14.35 18.76 -25.35
C THR A 599 -13.07 17.92 -25.43
N TRP A 600 -12.90 17.26 -26.58
CA TRP A 600 -11.72 16.46 -26.93
C TRP A 600 -11.05 17.03 -28.19
N ASP A 601 -9.74 16.86 -28.31
CA ASP A 601 -8.91 17.42 -29.40
C ASP A 601 -9.02 16.68 -30.76
N GLY A 602 -9.91 15.69 -30.87
CA GLY A 602 -10.09 14.88 -32.09
C GLY A 602 -9.12 13.70 -32.23
N VAL A 603 -8.11 13.57 -31.35
CA VAL A 603 -7.24 12.37 -31.24
C VAL A 603 -7.41 11.65 -29.90
N GLY A 604 -8.35 12.12 -29.08
CA GLY A 604 -8.79 11.44 -27.87
C GLY A 604 -8.18 11.99 -26.58
N ASN A 605 -7.60 13.21 -26.57
CA ASN A 605 -7.20 13.89 -25.33
C ASN A 605 -8.26 14.88 -24.85
N ALA A 606 -8.45 14.94 -23.53
CA ALA A 606 -9.33 15.90 -22.89
C ALA A 606 -8.73 17.32 -22.98
N MET A 607 -9.50 18.27 -23.50
CA MET A 607 -9.10 19.67 -23.56
C MET A 607 -9.50 20.38 -22.26
N ILE A 608 -8.61 20.33 -21.27
CA ILE A 608 -8.84 20.95 -19.96
C ILE A 608 -8.63 22.46 -20.06
N THR A 609 -9.62 23.22 -19.61
CA THR A 609 -9.63 24.69 -19.65
C THR A 609 -9.96 25.27 -18.28
N SER A 610 -9.81 26.58 -18.11
CA SER A 610 -10.22 27.27 -16.87
C SER A 610 -11.70 27.09 -16.54
N ASP A 611 -12.54 27.01 -17.56
CA ASP A 611 -14.00 26.94 -17.44
C ASP A 611 -14.50 25.50 -17.25
N ASN A 612 -13.63 24.54 -17.54
CA ASN A 612 -13.88 23.13 -17.33
C ASN A 612 -12.63 22.49 -16.71
N PRO A 613 -12.34 22.74 -15.43
CA PRO A 613 -11.22 22.10 -14.76
C PRO A 613 -11.52 20.62 -14.52
N HIS A 614 -10.50 19.77 -14.61
CA HIS A 614 -10.63 18.37 -14.20
C HIS A 614 -10.08 18.15 -12.79
N PHE A 615 -10.92 17.60 -11.92
CA PHE A 615 -10.52 17.03 -10.63
C PHE A 615 -11.05 15.61 -10.55
N ASN A 616 -10.30 14.70 -9.92
CA ASN A 616 -10.75 13.32 -9.76
C ASN A 616 -11.94 13.26 -8.78
N SER A 617 -13.01 12.57 -9.19
CA SER A 617 -14.23 12.36 -8.40
C SER A 617 -14.15 11.05 -7.60
N GLY A 618 -14.82 11.01 -6.45
CA GLY A 618 -15.46 9.78 -6.01
C GLY A 618 -14.56 8.57 -5.74
N THR A 619 -13.49 8.69 -4.97
CA THR A 619 -13.07 7.61 -4.06
C THR A 619 -12.18 6.48 -4.52
N VAL A 620 -11.25 6.32 -3.61
CA VAL A 620 -10.64 5.11 -3.15
C VAL A 620 -10.63 5.23 -1.62
N ARG A 621 -10.19 4.23 -0.86
CA ARG A 621 -9.83 4.43 0.56
C ARG A 621 -8.58 5.30 0.74
N SER A 622 -8.48 6.39 -0.02
CA SER A 622 -7.40 7.36 0.02
C SER A 622 -7.35 7.98 1.38
N SER A 623 -6.18 7.97 1.99
CA SER A 623 -5.90 8.81 3.13
C SER A 623 -5.55 10.23 2.68
N VAL A 624 -5.75 11.20 3.56
CA VAL A 624 -5.36 12.58 3.30
C VAL A 624 -4.39 13.04 4.36
N ILE A 625 -3.32 13.73 3.97
CA ILE A 625 -2.29 14.21 4.88
C ILE A 625 -2.34 15.72 4.97
N TRP A 626 -2.38 16.22 6.19
CA TRP A 626 -2.07 17.60 6.53
C TRP A 626 -0.82 17.64 7.41
N ARG A 627 0.03 18.66 7.23
CA ARG A 627 1.25 18.87 8.01
C ARG A 627 1.33 20.31 8.51
N SER A 628 1.89 20.50 9.70
CA SER A 628 2.20 21.83 10.22
C SER A 628 3.39 22.49 9.51
N HIS A 629 4.33 21.70 8.98
CA HIS A 629 5.54 22.17 8.27
C HIS A 629 5.92 21.22 7.13
N GLU A 630 6.78 21.68 6.20
CA GLU A 630 7.46 20.79 5.27
C GLU A 630 8.45 19.87 6.03
N CYS A 631 8.65 18.65 5.52
CA CYS A 631 9.62 17.74 6.11
C CYS A 631 11.06 18.25 5.93
N GLU A 632 11.83 18.26 7.01
CA GLU A 632 13.25 18.62 6.96
C GLU A 632 14.04 17.51 6.23
N PRO A 633 14.89 17.81 5.23
CA PRO A 633 15.70 16.81 4.54
C PRO A 633 16.89 16.36 5.42
N TYR A 634 17.40 15.16 5.17
CA TYR A 634 18.72 14.78 5.67
C TYR A 634 19.84 15.52 4.92
N SER A 635 21.06 15.49 5.46
CA SER A 635 22.22 16.03 4.75
C SER A 635 22.57 15.20 3.50
N LYS A 636 23.20 15.83 2.50
CA LYS A 636 23.70 15.17 1.28
C LYS A 636 24.55 13.92 1.58
N THR A 637 25.50 14.05 2.51
CA THR A 637 26.36 12.95 2.96
C THR A 637 25.56 11.80 3.58
N ASP A 638 24.52 12.12 4.34
CA ASP A 638 23.68 11.10 4.98
C ASP A 638 22.79 10.37 3.97
N VAL A 639 22.21 11.09 3.01
CA VAL A 639 21.40 10.51 1.92
C VAL A 639 22.24 9.50 1.13
N TRP A 640 23.44 9.88 0.67
CA TRP A 640 24.30 8.99 -0.12
C TRP A 640 24.84 7.79 0.66
N LYS A 641 24.86 7.84 2.00
CA LYS A 641 25.17 6.67 2.84
C LYS A 641 24.01 5.70 2.96
N ARG A 642 22.77 6.16 2.82
CA ARG A 642 21.55 5.37 3.12
C ARG A 642 20.80 4.90 1.88
N VAL A 643 20.98 5.58 0.75
CA VAL A 643 20.20 5.37 -0.47
C VAL A 643 21.15 4.97 -1.61
N PRO A 644 20.82 3.96 -2.44
CA PRO A 644 21.60 3.67 -3.64
C PRO A 644 21.46 4.81 -4.65
N VAL A 645 22.57 5.22 -5.24
CA VAL A 645 22.62 6.27 -6.27
C VAL A 645 23.23 5.68 -7.53
N PHE A 646 22.61 6.02 -8.66
CA PHE A 646 22.89 5.40 -9.94
C PHE A 646 23.34 6.44 -10.98
N ASP A 647 24.01 5.94 -12.00
CA ASP A 647 24.42 6.71 -13.16
C ASP A 647 23.19 7.24 -13.91
N GLN A 648 23.18 8.55 -14.15
CA GLN A 648 22.12 9.26 -14.88
C GLN A 648 22.71 10.11 -16.02
N ARG A 649 23.86 9.71 -16.58
CA ARG A 649 24.51 10.38 -17.73
C ARG A 649 23.62 10.41 -18.98
N VAL A 650 22.72 9.44 -19.12
CA VAL A 650 21.78 9.33 -20.22
C VAL A 650 20.39 9.69 -19.70
N PRO A 651 19.59 10.47 -20.46
CA PRO A 651 18.19 10.69 -20.13
C PRO A 651 17.47 9.34 -20.06
N PHE A 652 16.68 9.14 -19.02
CA PHE A 652 15.84 7.94 -18.87
C PHE A 652 14.72 7.96 -19.95
N ALA A 653 13.96 6.87 -20.02
CA ALA A 653 12.79 6.73 -20.90
C ALA A 653 11.83 7.93 -20.83
N CYS A 654 11.80 8.64 -19.69
CA CYS A 654 11.04 9.85 -19.46
C CYS A 654 11.38 11.04 -20.37
N TYR A 655 12.36 10.98 -21.27
CA TYR A 655 12.59 12.03 -22.26
C TYR A 655 12.02 11.69 -23.65
N THR A 656 11.29 10.59 -23.76
CA THR A 656 10.69 10.14 -25.02
C THR A 656 9.17 10.35 -25.01
N GLY A 657 8.55 10.78 -26.12
CA GLY A 657 7.08 10.90 -26.20
C GLY A 657 6.33 9.56 -26.18
N TYR A 658 7.07 8.44 -26.22
CA TYR A 658 6.52 7.13 -25.93
C TYR A 658 6.15 7.01 -24.46
N SER A 659 6.93 7.60 -23.54
CA SER A 659 6.64 7.59 -22.09
C SER A 659 5.25 8.10 -21.73
N THR A 660 4.65 8.98 -22.53
CA THR A 660 3.30 9.48 -22.28
C THR A 660 2.21 8.69 -22.99
N ASN A 661 2.49 7.50 -23.54
CA ASN A 661 1.56 6.70 -24.35
C ASN A 661 1.79 5.18 -24.20
N GLY A 662 1.25 4.57 -23.14
CA GLY A 662 1.27 3.12 -22.94
C GLY A 662 0.44 2.40 -24.00
N THR A 663 1.07 1.66 -24.92
CA THR A 663 0.41 0.81 -25.93
C THR A 663 -0.73 1.51 -26.70
N ASP A 664 -0.35 2.39 -27.64
CA ASP A 664 -1.31 2.96 -28.59
C ASP A 664 -1.82 1.88 -29.57
N MET A 665 -3.08 1.47 -29.41
CA MET A 665 -3.77 0.59 -30.35
C MET A 665 -3.93 1.20 -31.76
N ARG A 666 -3.78 2.52 -31.96
CA ARG A 666 -3.84 3.14 -33.30
C ARG A 666 -2.52 3.14 -34.05
N LEU A 667 -1.39 3.21 -33.34
CA LEU A 667 -0.07 3.06 -33.98
C LEU A 667 0.06 1.69 -34.65
N ILE A 668 -0.74 0.71 -34.21
CA ILE A 668 -0.78 -0.66 -34.73
C ILE A 668 -2.02 -0.94 -35.61
N TYR A 669 -3.21 -0.36 -35.33
CA TYR A 669 -4.47 -0.74 -35.99
C TYR A 669 -5.28 0.40 -36.65
N GLY A 670 -4.74 1.62 -36.80
CA GLY A 670 -5.42 2.74 -37.48
C GLY A 670 -6.48 3.47 -36.62
N ASN A 671 -7.23 4.38 -37.24
CA ASN A 671 -8.03 5.50 -36.67
C ASN A 671 -9.08 5.22 -35.55
N ASN A 672 -9.18 4.01 -35.01
CA ASN A 672 -10.24 3.62 -34.06
C ASN A 672 -9.74 3.26 -32.64
N GLY A 673 -8.71 3.92 -32.11
CA GLY A 673 -8.23 3.69 -30.73
C GLY A 673 -8.09 4.97 -29.90
N GLN A 674 -7.99 4.84 -28.58
CA GLN A 674 -7.93 5.93 -27.59
C GLN A 674 -6.49 6.27 -27.17
N GLN A 675 -6.16 7.55 -26.91
CA GLN A 675 -4.89 8.00 -26.33
C GLN A 675 -5.01 7.91 -24.83
N ASN A 676 -4.44 6.85 -24.24
CA ASN A 676 -4.35 6.75 -22.79
C ASN A 676 -2.88 6.80 -22.40
N GLY A 677 -2.47 7.98 -21.94
CA GLY A 677 -1.11 8.25 -21.55
C GLY A 677 -0.82 7.96 -20.09
N PHE A 678 0.39 7.47 -19.83
CA PHE A 678 0.98 7.60 -18.50
C PHE A 678 1.37 9.07 -18.27
N GLY A 679 1.35 9.53 -17.01
CA GLY A 679 1.95 10.81 -16.69
C GLY A 679 3.45 10.78 -16.94
N ASN A 680 4.05 11.93 -17.21
CA ASN A 680 5.50 12.07 -17.25
C ASN A 680 5.93 13.30 -16.47
N TRP A 681 6.71 13.08 -15.42
CA TRP A 681 7.13 14.13 -14.50
C TRP A 681 7.93 15.24 -15.16
N GLN A 682 8.57 15.02 -16.32
CA GLN A 682 9.33 16.03 -17.07
C GLN A 682 8.47 17.08 -17.75
N VAL A 683 7.19 16.76 -18.03
CA VAL A 683 6.23 17.63 -18.74
C VAL A 683 4.95 17.86 -17.96
N MET A 684 4.79 17.21 -16.81
CA MET A 684 3.75 17.58 -15.85
C MET A 684 4.12 18.90 -15.19
N SER A 685 3.16 19.82 -15.12
CA SER A 685 3.34 21.07 -14.38
C SER A 685 3.30 20.81 -12.88
N TYR A 686 3.90 21.71 -12.09
CA TYR A 686 3.82 21.61 -10.64
C TYR A 686 2.41 21.95 -10.13
N GLU A 687 1.86 23.07 -10.59
CA GLU A 687 0.46 23.48 -10.35
C GLU A 687 -0.44 23.04 -11.53
N PRO A 688 -1.77 22.98 -11.37
CA PRO A 688 -2.70 22.74 -12.49
C PRO A 688 -2.50 23.75 -13.64
N THR A 689 -2.58 23.28 -14.89
CA THR A 689 -2.43 24.09 -16.12
C THR A 689 -3.53 23.76 -17.12
N THR A 690 -3.80 24.67 -18.07
CA THR A 690 -4.70 24.39 -19.19
C THR A 690 -4.01 23.64 -20.33
N TYR A 691 -4.82 23.10 -21.25
CA TYR A 691 -4.38 22.46 -22.49
C TYR A 691 -3.40 23.34 -23.31
N GLU A 692 -3.61 24.65 -23.37
CA GLU A 692 -2.72 25.59 -24.05
C GLU A 692 -1.46 25.93 -23.24
N GLU A 693 -1.63 26.17 -21.93
CA GLU A 693 -0.53 26.56 -21.04
C GLU A 693 0.57 25.48 -20.97
N ILE A 694 0.18 24.20 -20.85
CA ILE A 694 1.14 23.09 -20.76
C ILE A 694 1.99 22.96 -22.03
N GLN A 695 1.39 23.20 -23.21
CA GLN A 695 2.11 23.18 -24.48
C GLN A 695 3.13 24.33 -24.59
N GLN A 696 2.79 25.50 -24.06
CA GLN A 696 3.72 26.64 -24.03
C GLN A 696 4.91 26.35 -23.11
N LEU A 697 4.65 25.87 -21.89
CA LEU A 697 5.69 25.49 -20.93
C LEU A 697 6.62 24.41 -21.48
N ALA A 698 6.06 23.37 -22.10
CA ALA A 698 6.83 22.29 -22.69
C ALA A 698 7.70 22.76 -23.87
N ASN A 699 7.17 23.62 -24.75
CA ASN A 699 7.94 24.18 -25.87
C ASN A 699 9.15 25.00 -25.39
N GLU A 700 9.03 25.73 -24.28
CA GLU A 700 10.16 26.48 -23.70
C GLU A 700 11.19 25.57 -23.02
N ALA A 701 10.73 24.53 -22.32
CA ALA A 701 11.59 23.54 -21.69
C ALA A 701 12.39 22.73 -22.73
N GLY A 702 11.73 22.26 -23.79
CA GLY A 702 12.35 21.45 -24.86
C GLY A 702 13.47 22.16 -25.61
N LYS A 703 13.45 23.50 -25.71
CA LYS A 703 14.53 24.30 -26.32
C LYS A 703 15.85 24.29 -25.54
N LYS A 704 15.80 23.91 -24.25
CA LYS A 704 16.95 23.96 -23.34
C LYS A 704 17.61 22.60 -23.13
N LEU A 705 17.04 21.54 -23.70
CA LEU A 705 17.43 20.16 -23.43
C LEU A 705 18.08 19.49 -24.65
N PRO A 706 19.12 18.65 -24.43
CA PRO A 706 19.78 17.92 -25.52
C PRO A 706 18.92 16.79 -26.14
N TYR A 707 17.77 16.48 -25.53
CA TYR A 707 16.80 15.47 -25.97
C TYR A 707 15.40 16.09 -25.89
N ASN A 708 14.68 16.17 -27.01
CA ASN A 708 13.41 16.89 -27.09
C ASN A 708 12.23 16.03 -27.60
N LEU A 709 12.45 14.71 -27.80
CA LEU A 709 11.46 13.76 -28.32
C LEU A 709 10.17 13.68 -27.48
N LEU A 710 10.15 14.12 -26.23
CA LEU A 710 8.92 14.21 -25.42
C LEU A 710 8.10 15.49 -25.68
N TYR A 711 8.75 16.59 -26.03
CA TYR A 711 8.19 17.94 -25.93
C TYR A 711 7.33 18.34 -27.14
N TYR A 712 6.96 17.39 -28.01
CA TYR A 712 5.98 17.62 -29.06
C TYR A 712 4.55 17.63 -28.51
N SER A 713 3.63 18.34 -29.17
CA SER A 713 2.24 18.57 -28.68
C SER A 713 1.53 17.27 -28.23
N ARG A 714 1.50 16.23 -29.09
CA ARG A 714 0.91 14.91 -28.79
C ARG A 714 1.53 14.18 -27.58
N GLY A 715 2.77 14.49 -27.19
CA GLY A 715 3.44 13.90 -26.03
C GLY A 715 3.14 14.65 -24.73
N VAL A 716 2.85 15.95 -24.83
CA VAL A 716 2.66 16.85 -23.69
C VAL A 716 1.19 16.93 -23.26
N VAL A 717 0.27 17.11 -24.21
CA VAL A 717 -1.15 17.37 -23.91
C VAL A 717 -1.87 16.33 -23.05
N PRO A 718 -1.50 15.03 -23.04
CA PRO A 718 -2.08 14.07 -22.09
C PRO A 718 -1.81 14.43 -20.62
N ASN A 719 -0.81 15.28 -20.34
CA ASN A 719 -0.44 15.69 -18.99
C ASN A 719 -1.20 16.91 -18.48
N ALA A 720 -2.09 17.54 -19.27
CA ALA A 720 -2.86 18.72 -18.83
C ALA A 720 -3.79 18.45 -17.63
N GLY A 721 -4.17 17.19 -17.41
CA GLY A 721 -5.08 16.79 -16.32
C GLY A 721 -4.42 16.32 -15.03
N ILE A 722 -3.09 16.37 -14.98
CA ILE A 722 -2.28 15.89 -13.86
C ILE A 722 -1.14 16.87 -13.58
N PHE A 723 -0.75 16.99 -12.31
CA PHE A 723 0.29 17.95 -11.90
C PHE A 723 1.12 17.38 -10.75
N LEU A 724 2.29 17.93 -10.41
CA LEU A 724 3.22 17.34 -9.44
C LEU A 724 2.98 17.74 -7.98
N LYS A 725 2.21 18.80 -7.72
CA LYS A 725 1.91 19.25 -6.36
C LYS A 725 0.97 18.28 -5.65
N TYR A 726 1.27 18.00 -4.38
CA TYR A 726 0.39 17.19 -3.56
C TYR A 726 -0.94 17.90 -3.36
N ALA A 727 -2.00 17.24 -3.79
CA ALA A 727 -3.34 17.60 -3.43
C ALA A 727 -4.15 16.30 -3.23
N PRO A 728 -5.11 16.26 -2.27
CA PRO A 728 -5.79 15.02 -1.90
C PRO A 728 -6.49 14.27 -3.04
N PHE A 729 -6.79 14.97 -4.14
CA PHE A 729 -7.49 14.50 -5.35
C PHE A 729 -6.55 14.41 -6.58
N ASN A 730 -5.25 14.69 -6.42
CA ASN A 730 -4.26 14.64 -7.49
C ASN A 730 -3.37 13.40 -7.34
N GLN A 731 -3.36 12.55 -8.36
CA GLN A 731 -2.53 11.35 -8.39
C GLN A 731 -1.10 11.61 -8.88
N MET A 732 -0.79 12.84 -9.31
CA MET A 732 0.53 13.23 -9.80
C MET A 732 1.08 12.31 -10.88
N GLY A 733 0.24 12.01 -11.87
CA GLY A 733 0.66 11.20 -13.01
C GLY A 733 0.85 9.72 -12.71
N ARG A 734 0.56 9.26 -11.49
CA ARG A 734 0.26 7.86 -11.18
C ARG A 734 -1.08 7.52 -11.81
N SER A 735 -1.07 7.34 -13.13
CA SER A 735 -2.29 7.24 -13.92
C SER A 735 -3.05 5.93 -13.66
N PRO A 736 -4.39 5.96 -13.62
CA PRO A 736 -5.30 4.81 -13.72
C PRO A 736 -5.84 4.59 -15.15
N LEU A 737 -5.28 5.28 -16.15
CA LEU A 737 -5.74 5.22 -17.54
C LEU A 737 -5.16 4.07 -18.37
N THR A 738 -4.30 3.20 -17.82
CA THR A 738 -3.87 1.92 -18.44
C THR A 738 -3.04 1.13 -17.44
N GLY A 739 -3.68 0.30 -16.62
CA GLY A 739 -2.97 -0.65 -15.75
C GLY A 739 -2.05 -0.02 -14.69
N PRO A 740 -1.36 -0.84 -13.88
CA PRO A 740 -0.60 -0.36 -12.75
C PRO A 740 0.78 0.20 -13.06
N GLY A 741 1.07 1.41 -12.56
CA GLY A 741 2.43 1.91 -12.35
C GLY A 741 2.69 3.33 -12.86
N GLY A 742 2.46 4.33 -12.00
CA GLY A 742 3.20 5.60 -11.99
C GLY A 742 3.21 6.50 -13.24
N VAL A 743 3.96 7.60 -13.15
CA VAL A 743 4.52 8.23 -14.34
C VAL A 743 5.36 7.17 -15.06
N ARG A 744 5.26 7.03 -16.40
CA ARG A 744 5.80 5.84 -17.11
C ARG A 744 7.27 5.59 -16.78
N ASP A 745 7.44 4.53 -16.00
CA ASP A 745 8.50 3.53 -15.96
C ASP A 745 8.12 2.60 -14.79
N ASP A 746 7.08 1.79 -15.06
CA ASP A 746 6.38 0.80 -14.23
C ASP A 746 7.28 -0.35 -13.73
N ARG A 747 8.60 -0.14 -13.62
CA ARG A 747 9.58 -1.21 -13.37
C ARG A 747 10.83 -0.73 -12.65
N GLN A 748 10.74 0.36 -11.91
CA GLN A 748 11.85 0.89 -11.12
C GLN A 748 11.49 1.03 -9.65
N ILE A 749 12.49 0.82 -8.80
CA ILE A 749 12.31 0.65 -7.36
C ILE A 749 12.06 1.98 -6.63
N MET A 750 12.70 3.03 -7.14
CA MET A 750 12.58 4.38 -6.64
C MET A 750 12.02 5.24 -7.77
N PRO A 751 10.94 6.01 -7.53
CA PRO A 751 10.39 6.89 -8.54
C PRO A 751 11.46 7.85 -9.08
N GLU A 752 11.45 8.12 -10.39
CA GLU A 752 12.50 8.89 -11.05
C GLU A 752 12.78 10.27 -10.47
N MET A 753 11.74 11.03 -10.12
CA MET A 753 11.90 12.34 -9.47
C MET A 753 12.57 12.23 -8.10
N VAL A 754 12.35 11.10 -7.39
CA VAL A 754 12.97 10.79 -6.11
C VAL A 754 14.42 10.36 -6.33
N ALA A 755 14.70 9.54 -7.34
CA ALA A 755 16.05 9.15 -7.73
C ALA A 755 16.88 10.35 -8.20
N ARG A 756 16.27 11.28 -8.93
CA ARG A 756 16.91 12.52 -9.37
C ARG A 756 17.28 13.41 -8.19
N TYR A 757 16.37 13.57 -7.22
CA TYR A 757 16.65 14.31 -5.99
C TYR A 757 17.75 13.64 -5.14
N ALA A 758 17.73 12.30 -5.03
CA ALA A 758 18.74 11.56 -4.27
C ALA A 758 20.15 11.69 -4.90
N LEU A 759 20.23 11.77 -6.23
CA LEU A 759 21.48 12.02 -6.95
C LEU A 759 21.95 13.47 -6.77
N ASP A 760 21.06 14.44 -7.05
CA ASP A 760 21.35 15.87 -7.05
C ASP A 760 20.28 16.65 -6.29
N MET A 761 20.59 16.93 -5.01
CA MET A 761 19.66 17.55 -4.06
C MET A 761 19.34 19.02 -4.36
N GLU A 762 20.13 19.67 -5.22
CA GLU A 762 19.94 21.08 -5.62
C GLU A 762 19.26 21.20 -6.99
N SER A 763 18.98 20.07 -7.65
CA SER A 763 18.36 20.08 -8.97
C SER A 763 16.95 20.68 -8.98
N THR A 764 16.58 21.27 -10.11
CA THR A 764 15.25 21.83 -10.36
C THR A 764 14.58 21.15 -11.54
N HIS A 765 13.25 21.15 -11.54
CA HIS A 765 12.45 20.60 -12.60
C HIS A 765 12.55 21.45 -13.87
N PRO A 766 12.94 20.88 -15.03
CA PRO A 766 13.18 21.65 -16.24
C PRO A 766 12.00 22.50 -16.73
N MET A 767 10.77 22.03 -16.53
CA MET A 767 9.59 22.74 -17.06
C MET A 767 9.12 23.90 -16.16
N THR A 768 9.27 23.79 -14.84
CA THR A 768 8.70 24.77 -13.90
C THR A 768 9.72 25.49 -13.02
N GLY A 769 10.99 25.07 -13.02
CA GLY A 769 12.03 25.61 -12.15
C GLY A 769 11.86 25.27 -10.66
N VAL A 770 10.83 24.50 -10.30
CA VAL A 770 10.57 24.08 -8.91
C VAL A 770 11.66 23.09 -8.47
N SER A 771 12.15 23.23 -7.25
CA SER A 771 13.15 22.30 -6.69
C SER A 771 12.66 20.85 -6.72
N MET A 772 13.54 19.93 -7.12
CA MET A 772 13.27 18.50 -7.08
C MET A 772 13.03 17.98 -5.67
N ARG A 773 13.55 18.66 -4.62
CA ARG A 773 13.21 18.39 -3.23
C ARG A 773 11.70 18.46 -3.00
N LYS A 774 11.06 19.55 -3.47
CA LYS A 774 9.63 19.80 -3.27
C LYS A 774 8.79 18.81 -4.07
N ILE A 775 9.19 18.52 -5.30
CA ILE A 775 8.52 17.53 -6.16
C ILE A 775 8.64 16.13 -5.58
N ALA A 776 9.82 15.71 -5.10
CA ALA A 776 10.00 14.41 -4.47
C ALA A 776 9.14 14.29 -3.20
N LEU A 777 9.11 15.32 -2.35
CA LEU A 777 8.27 15.36 -1.16
C LEU A 777 6.78 15.22 -1.52
N ASP A 778 6.27 16.03 -2.44
CA ASP A 778 4.87 16.00 -2.84
C ASP A 778 4.48 14.69 -3.52
N TYR A 779 5.33 14.19 -4.42
CA TYR A 779 5.14 12.90 -5.07
C TYR A 779 5.06 11.76 -4.05
N LEU A 780 5.98 11.69 -3.10
CA LEU A 780 5.96 10.70 -2.02
C LEU A 780 4.74 10.85 -1.10
N THR A 781 4.31 12.09 -0.83
CA THR A 781 3.10 12.37 -0.04
C THR A 781 1.85 11.84 -0.73
N GLY A 782 1.78 11.93 -2.06
CA GLY A 782 0.61 11.48 -2.80
C GLY A 782 0.29 10.00 -2.70
N TYR A 783 1.22 9.15 -2.20
CA TYR A 783 0.90 7.75 -1.87
C TYR A 783 -0.14 7.66 -0.74
N ALA A 784 -0.35 8.73 0.03
CA ALA A 784 -1.47 8.83 0.96
C ALA A 784 -2.82 8.73 0.21
N SER A 785 -2.91 9.38 -0.95
CA SER A 785 -4.10 9.41 -1.79
C SER A 785 -4.30 8.12 -2.61
N ASP A 786 -3.38 7.17 -2.54
CA ASP A 786 -3.58 5.85 -3.16
C ASP A 786 -4.59 5.02 -2.35
N PRO A 787 -5.46 4.21 -3.00
CA PRO A 787 -6.47 3.35 -2.37
C PRO A 787 -6.05 2.35 -1.29
N TYR A 788 -4.76 2.14 -1.09
CA TYR A 788 -4.26 0.93 -0.45
C TYR A 788 -4.18 0.99 1.07
N HIS A 789 -4.82 2.00 1.68
CA HIS A 789 -4.84 2.14 3.13
C HIS A 789 -5.92 1.24 3.74
N ALA A 790 -5.53 -0.01 3.83
CA ALA A 790 -6.01 -0.96 4.79
C ALA A 790 -6.18 -0.33 6.20
N LEU A 791 -7.28 -0.59 6.90
CA LEU A 791 -7.48 -0.41 8.35
C LEU A 791 -7.88 -1.72 9.04
N GLU A 792 -7.16 -2.10 10.08
CA GLU A 792 -7.55 -3.16 11.01
C GLU A 792 -8.32 -2.50 12.17
N LYS A 793 -9.64 -2.71 12.23
CA LYS A 793 -10.53 -2.11 13.25
C LYS A 793 -10.42 -0.58 13.31
N GLY A 794 -10.45 0.06 12.15
CA GLY A 794 -10.35 1.52 12.02
C GLY A 794 -8.94 2.11 12.20
N ARG A 795 -7.89 1.27 12.28
CA ARG A 795 -6.49 1.71 12.42
C ARG A 795 -5.57 1.22 11.30
N PRO A 796 -4.61 2.01 10.82
CA PRO A 796 -3.68 1.63 9.75
C PRO A 796 -2.54 0.71 10.24
N THR A 797 -2.88 -0.39 10.91
CA THR A 797 -1.90 -1.38 11.41
C THR A 797 -1.48 -2.36 10.30
N PRO A 798 -0.18 -2.61 10.09
CA PRO A 798 0.30 -3.56 9.09
C PRO A 798 -0.37 -4.94 9.22
N VAL A 799 -0.80 -5.52 8.09
CA VAL A 799 -1.70 -6.70 8.05
C VAL A 799 -1.09 -7.92 8.76
N TYR A 800 0.23 -8.10 8.67
CA TYR A 800 0.96 -9.25 9.20
C TYR A 800 1.67 -8.93 10.52
N LYS A 801 1.33 -7.81 11.18
CA LYS A 801 2.01 -7.40 12.43
C LYS A 801 1.71 -8.40 13.54
N GLY A 802 2.72 -8.78 14.33
CA GLY A 802 2.64 -9.80 15.37
C GLY A 802 2.59 -11.25 14.87
N ASN A 803 2.28 -11.48 13.59
CA ASN A 803 2.35 -12.79 12.94
C ASN A 803 2.73 -12.60 11.46
N ALA A 804 4.03 -12.60 11.17
CA ALA A 804 4.55 -12.37 9.82
C ALA A 804 4.08 -13.42 8.80
N ARG A 805 3.59 -14.57 9.29
CA ARG A 805 3.11 -15.72 8.53
C ARG A 805 1.58 -15.85 8.54
N ARG A 806 0.86 -14.82 9.02
CA ARG A 806 -0.61 -14.78 9.07
C ARG A 806 -1.19 -15.16 7.71
N LYS A 807 -2.14 -16.09 7.68
CA LYS A 807 -2.78 -16.53 6.43
C LYS A 807 -3.96 -15.61 6.08
N VAL A 808 -3.66 -14.50 5.41
CA VAL A 808 -4.65 -13.56 4.82
C VAL A 808 -4.35 -13.47 3.32
N THR A 809 -5.37 -13.55 2.47
CA THR A 809 -5.20 -13.51 1.01
C THR A 809 -6.24 -12.64 0.32
N LEU A 810 -6.01 -12.32 -0.95
CA LEU A 810 -6.96 -11.57 -1.77
C LEU A 810 -8.19 -12.40 -2.18
N ARG A 811 -9.35 -11.73 -2.23
CA ARG A 811 -10.63 -12.23 -2.77
C ARG A 811 -11.26 -11.18 -3.68
N ASN A 812 -11.91 -11.61 -4.77
CA ASN A 812 -12.52 -10.73 -5.78
C ASN A 812 -11.58 -9.60 -6.24
N HIS A 813 -10.37 -9.95 -6.68
CA HIS A 813 -9.31 -9.01 -7.08
C HIS A 813 -9.14 -8.91 -8.61
N TYR A 814 -8.19 -8.08 -9.06
CA TYR A 814 -7.94 -7.76 -10.47
C TYR A 814 -7.93 -8.97 -11.43
N TYR A 815 -7.30 -10.09 -11.05
CA TYR A 815 -7.23 -11.28 -11.90
C TYR A 815 -8.48 -12.17 -11.85
N GLY A 816 -9.41 -11.92 -10.95
CA GLY A 816 -10.66 -12.68 -10.85
C GLY A 816 -11.10 -12.91 -9.40
N PRO A 817 -11.88 -13.98 -9.15
CA PRO A 817 -12.54 -14.16 -7.87
C PRO A 817 -11.57 -14.37 -6.68
N GLY A 818 -10.26 -14.54 -6.92
CA GLY A 818 -9.28 -14.80 -5.88
C GLY A 818 -9.53 -16.11 -5.14
N GLU A 819 -9.05 -16.22 -3.90
CA GLU A 819 -9.28 -17.40 -3.07
C GLU A 819 -10.69 -17.36 -2.47
N MET A 820 -11.67 -17.89 -3.19
CA MET A 820 -13.07 -17.89 -2.77
C MET A 820 -13.37 -18.86 -1.62
N SER A 821 -12.46 -19.80 -1.33
CA SER A 821 -12.67 -20.80 -0.27
C SER A 821 -12.40 -20.29 1.14
N ILE A 822 -11.72 -19.14 1.29
CA ILE A 822 -11.48 -18.51 2.61
C ILE A 822 -12.66 -17.64 3.06
N SER A 823 -12.81 -17.48 4.38
CA SER A 823 -13.87 -16.66 4.96
C SER A 823 -13.68 -15.17 4.68
N PRO A 824 -14.76 -14.38 4.59
CA PRO A 824 -14.67 -12.92 4.58
C PRO A 824 -13.80 -12.31 5.69
N SER A 825 -13.78 -12.89 6.89
CA SER A 825 -13.00 -12.38 8.04
C SER A 825 -11.49 -12.61 7.95
N THR A 826 -11.03 -13.45 7.01
CA THR A 826 -9.62 -13.73 6.72
C THR A 826 -9.26 -13.38 5.26
N ALA A 827 -10.19 -12.77 4.54
CA ALA A 827 -10.05 -12.35 3.16
C ALA A 827 -9.87 -10.83 3.07
N TRP A 828 -9.04 -10.44 2.13
CA TRP A 828 -8.86 -9.06 1.74
C TRP A 828 -9.50 -8.83 0.38
N TYR A 829 -10.48 -7.96 0.25
CA TYR A 829 -11.12 -7.71 -1.04
C TYR A 829 -10.60 -6.42 -1.68
N ILE A 830 -10.25 -6.53 -2.97
CA ILE A 830 -9.86 -5.40 -3.82
C ILE A 830 -10.74 -5.45 -5.07
N GLN A 831 -11.93 -4.84 -5.04
CA GLN A 831 -12.71 -4.77 -6.27
C GLN A 831 -12.02 -3.80 -7.23
N SER A 832 -11.55 -4.32 -8.36
CA SER A 832 -11.05 -3.55 -9.50
C SER A 832 -11.59 -4.12 -10.80
N GLY A 833 -11.61 -3.28 -11.84
CA GLY A 833 -12.06 -3.66 -13.17
C GLY A 833 -10.96 -4.31 -14.03
N ARG A 834 -11.35 -4.98 -15.13
CA ARG A 834 -10.43 -5.67 -16.05
C ARG A 834 -10.09 -4.83 -17.28
N VAL A 835 -8.82 -4.85 -17.69
CA VAL A 835 -8.33 -4.19 -18.92
C VAL A 835 -8.85 -4.86 -20.20
N SER A 836 -9.11 -6.18 -20.19
CA SER A 836 -9.55 -6.91 -21.39
C SER A 836 -10.93 -6.51 -21.92
N GLU A 837 -11.68 -5.70 -21.18
CA GLU A 837 -13.05 -5.30 -21.50
C GLU A 837 -13.16 -3.82 -21.96
N TRP A 838 -12.03 -3.11 -22.07
CA TRP A 838 -11.93 -1.72 -22.53
C TRP A 838 -12.37 -1.50 -23.99
N VAL A 839 -12.64 -2.58 -24.72
CA VAL A 839 -12.95 -2.57 -26.15
C VAL A 839 -14.42 -2.16 -26.43
N ARG A 840 -15.24 -1.82 -25.41
CA ARG A 840 -16.65 -1.44 -25.60
C ARG A 840 -16.90 0.08 -25.55
N GLY A 841 -16.24 0.83 -26.43
CA GLY A 841 -16.81 2.00 -27.09
C GLY A 841 -17.25 3.23 -26.28
N SER A 842 -16.84 3.46 -25.03
CA SER A 842 -17.22 4.69 -24.30
C SER A 842 -16.16 5.17 -23.28
N ASN A 843 -15.57 6.35 -23.54
CA ASN A 843 -14.76 7.20 -22.64
C ASN A 843 -13.39 6.62 -22.17
N PRO A 844 -12.25 7.25 -22.53
CA PRO A 844 -10.90 6.77 -22.19
C PRO A 844 -10.62 6.74 -20.71
N LEU A 845 -11.37 7.48 -19.89
CA LEU A 845 -11.24 7.49 -18.44
C LEU A 845 -11.90 6.28 -17.75
N ARG A 846 -12.49 5.29 -18.42
CA ARG A 846 -13.30 4.24 -17.77
C ARG A 846 -12.64 2.86 -17.63
N VAL A 847 -13.07 2.09 -16.63
CA VAL A 847 -12.76 0.66 -16.44
C VAL A 847 -14.05 -0.12 -16.19
N SER A 848 -14.23 -1.30 -16.78
CA SER A 848 -15.37 -2.19 -16.49
C SER A 848 -15.05 -3.15 -15.33
N GLY A 849 -15.98 -3.31 -14.39
CA GLY A 849 -15.82 -4.13 -13.17
C GLY A 849 -15.77 -5.64 -13.43
N THR A 850 -15.15 -6.39 -12.51
CA THR A 850 -14.88 -7.85 -12.59
C THR A 850 -16.09 -8.77 -12.41
N SER A 851 -17.28 -8.25 -12.07
CA SER A 851 -18.50 -9.05 -11.96
C SER A 851 -19.57 -8.49 -12.88
N GLY A 852 -20.14 -9.35 -13.72
CA GLY A 852 -21.02 -9.02 -14.86
C GLY A 852 -22.36 -8.36 -14.55
N SER A 853 -22.45 -7.52 -13.52
CA SER A 853 -23.62 -6.68 -13.22
C SER A 853 -23.40 -5.18 -13.39
N ASP A 854 -22.18 -4.65 -13.52
CA ASP A 854 -21.98 -3.23 -13.21
C ASP A 854 -21.21 -2.41 -14.25
N ASN A 855 -21.89 -2.14 -15.36
CA ASN A 855 -21.52 -1.09 -16.31
C ASN A 855 -22.10 0.28 -15.90
N ASP A 856 -22.11 0.63 -14.61
CA ASP A 856 -22.64 1.94 -14.20
C ASP A 856 -21.65 3.05 -14.58
N PRO A 857 -22.00 3.98 -15.50
CA PRO A 857 -21.12 5.07 -15.93
C PRO A 857 -20.85 6.11 -14.83
N LYS A 858 -21.52 6.05 -13.68
CA LYS A 858 -21.28 6.87 -12.49
C LYS A 858 -20.33 6.23 -11.50
N ARG A 859 -19.99 4.94 -11.69
CA ARG A 859 -18.95 4.33 -10.87
C ARG A 859 -17.68 5.12 -11.01
N PRO A 860 -17.08 5.51 -9.89
CA PRO A 860 -15.91 6.33 -9.95
C PRO A 860 -14.81 5.60 -10.71
N ILE A 861 -14.16 6.40 -11.54
CA ILE A 861 -12.86 6.07 -12.09
C ILE A 861 -11.86 6.25 -10.95
N PHE A 862 -10.65 5.75 -11.12
CA PHE A 862 -9.50 5.98 -10.25
C PHE A 862 -9.39 4.96 -9.12
N GLY A 863 -8.43 4.07 -9.29
CA GLY A 863 -7.77 3.40 -8.19
C GLY A 863 -6.57 2.69 -8.75
N THR A 864 -5.39 2.99 -8.20
CA THR A 864 -4.23 2.16 -8.45
C THR A 864 -4.52 0.69 -8.17
N ASN A 865 -5.64 0.28 -7.51
CA ASN A 865 -6.26 -1.06 -7.31
C ASN A 865 -6.10 -2.13 -8.41
N SER A 866 -5.54 -1.76 -9.55
CA SER A 866 -5.04 -2.64 -10.59
C SER A 866 -3.55 -3.00 -10.43
N ILE A 867 -2.83 -2.62 -9.35
CA ILE A 867 -1.45 -3.09 -9.09
C ILE A 867 -1.49 -4.57 -8.75
N ASP A 868 -1.11 -5.36 -9.73
CA ASP A 868 -0.79 -6.75 -9.53
C ASP A 868 0.57 -6.92 -8.85
N ASP A 869 0.84 -8.13 -8.38
CA ASP A 869 2.07 -8.50 -7.70
C ASP A 869 3.34 -8.16 -8.52
N ALA A 870 3.27 -8.25 -9.84
CA ALA A 870 4.40 -8.01 -10.72
C ALA A 870 4.68 -6.52 -10.97
N HIS A 871 3.74 -5.63 -10.64
CA HIS A 871 3.84 -4.18 -10.83
C HIS A 871 3.85 -3.39 -9.49
N ALA A 872 4.00 -4.06 -8.35
CA ALA A 872 4.18 -3.42 -7.03
C ALA A 872 5.67 -3.05 -6.78
N HIS A 873 6.22 -2.08 -7.53
CA HIS A 873 7.67 -1.79 -7.51
C HIS A 873 8.08 -0.39 -7.04
N GLN A 874 7.19 0.62 -7.00
CA GLN A 874 7.54 1.97 -6.55
C GLN A 874 7.21 2.17 -5.06
N PHE A 875 8.19 2.58 -4.25
CA PHE A 875 8.05 2.56 -2.79
C PHE A 875 8.11 3.95 -2.15
N PRO A 876 7.13 4.36 -1.32
CA PRO A 876 7.25 5.63 -0.62
C PRO A 876 8.29 5.60 0.51
N HIS A 877 8.73 4.44 1.02
CA HIS A 877 9.72 4.34 2.11
C HIS A 877 11.00 5.15 1.88
N TRP A 878 11.39 5.36 0.62
CA TRP A 878 12.50 6.24 0.23
C TRP A 878 12.42 7.61 0.90
N GLY A 879 11.20 8.15 1.08
CA GLY A 879 10.98 9.41 1.77
C GLY A 879 11.50 9.44 3.20
N SER A 880 11.39 8.36 3.96
CA SER A 880 11.93 8.29 5.34
C SER A 880 13.44 8.07 5.38
N LEU A 881 14.08 7.82 4.23
CA LEU A 881 15.53 7.82 4.07
C LEU A 881 16.06 9.18 3.58
N LEU A 882 15.20 10.01 3.00
CA LEU A 882 15.51 11.33 2.43
C LEU A 882 15.12 12.51 3.33
N PHE A 883 14.05 12.34 4.11
CA PHE A 883 13.49 13.35 5.00
C PHE A 883 13.38 12.83 6.42
N LYS A 884 13.54 13.74 7.38
CA LYS A 884 13.46 13.50 8.83
C LYS A 884 12.03 13.29 9.31
N SER A 885 11.30 12.34 8.73
CA SER A 885 9.92 12.00 9.10
C SER A 885 9.63 10.50 8.92
N PRO A 886 8.91 9.85 9.85
CA PRO A 886 8.48 8.45 9.71
C PRO A 886 7.28 8.26 8.79
N GLU A 887 6.68 9.35 8.31
CA GLU A 887 5.45 9.34 7.53
C GLU A 887 5.50 8.38 6.32
N PHE A 888 6.58 8.42 5.55
CA PHE A 888 6.67 7.63 4.34
C PHE A 888 6.93 6.15 4.60
N ALA A 889 7.53 5.82 5.75
CA ALA A 889 7.60 4.45 6.22
C ALA A 889 6.18 3.91 6.52
N PHE A 890 5.30 4.72 7.13
CA PHE A 890 3.90 4.31 7.36
C PHE A 890 3.17 4.05 6.03
N LEU A 891 3.28 4.98 5.07
CA LEU A 891 2.68 4.79 3.73
C LEU A 891 3.22 3.53 3.05
N GLY A 892 4.54 3.32 3.13
CA GLY A 892 5.21 2.22 2.47
C GLY A 892 4.88 0.85 3.05
N HIS A 893 4.80 0.73 4.37
CA HIS A 893 4.48 -0.55 5.02
C HIS A 893 3.11 -1.06 4.59
N ARG A 894 2.14 -0.17 4.38
CA ARG A 894 0.82 -0.54 3.84
C ARG A 894 0.91 -0.99 2.39
N MET A 895 1.68 -0.28 1.57
CA MET A 895 1.91 -0.69 0.17
C MET A 895 2.61 -2.05 0.08
N SER A 896 3.51 -2.38 1.01
CA SER A 896 4.17 -3.70 1.09
C SER A 896 3.23 -4.85 1.46
N ASP A 897 2.11 -4.59 2.12
CA ASP A 897 1.15 -5.65 2.49
C ASP A 897 0.40 -6.17 1.25
N GLN A 898 0.20 -5.33 0.22
CA GLN A 898 -0.51 -5.69 -1.00
C GLN A 898 0.08 -6.90 -1.74
N PRO A 899 1.35 -6.90 -2.19
CA PRO A 899 1.92 -8.05 -2.89
C PRO A 899 1.93 -9.31 -2.03
N ARG A 900 2.03 -9.17 -0.70
CA ARG A 900 1.95 -10.29 0.25
C ARG A 900 0.55 -10.92 0.32
N LEU A 901 -0.50 -10.14 0.06
CA LEU A 901 -1.88 -10.65 0.00
C LEU A 901 -2.15 -11.49 -1.27
N TYR A 902 -1.38 -11.27 -2.36
CA TYR A 902 -1.40 -12.18 -3.52
C TYR A 902 -0.74 -13.51 -3.16
N ASP A 903 0.48 -13.44 -2.61
CA ASP A 903 1.18 -14.59 -2.04
C ASP A 903 2.24 -14.09 -1.04
N ASN A 904 2.27 -14.66 0.16
CA ASN A 904 3.16 -14.22 1.25
C ASN A 904 4.51 -14.95 1.21
N ASN A 905 5.04 -15.20 0.01
CA ASN A 905 6.34 -15.82 -0.27
C ASN A 905 7.26 -14.88 -1.06
N ILE A 906 8.54 -15.21 -1.13
CA ILE A 906 9.55 -14.53 -1.95
C ILE A 906 10.16 -15.54 -2.93
N LEU A 907 10.98 -16.48 -2.44
CA LEU A 907 11.63 -17.52 -3.23
C LEU A 907 10.88 -18.84 -3.20
N TYR A 908 10.33 -19.21 -2.05
CA TYR A 908 9.66 -20.50 -1.90
C TYR A 908 8.36 -20.53 -2.70
N SER A 909 8.15 -21.60 -3.47
CA SER A 909 6.90 -21.86 -4.17
C SER A 909 6.62 -23.35 -4.18
N TYR A 910 5.34 -23.71 -4.00
CA TYR A 910 4.89 -25.08 -4.13
C TYR A 910 5.11 -25.64 -5.55
N TYR A 911 5.17 -24.77 -6.57
CA TYR A 911 5.32 -25.16 -7.97
C TYR A 911 6.77 -25.40 -8.40
N GLY A 912 7.76 -25.08 -7.55
CA GLY A 912 9.18 -25.26 -7.86
C GLY A 912 10.00 -23.96 -7.74
N PRO A 913 11.25 -23.94 -8.25
CA PRO A 913 12.22 -22.88 -7.97
C PRO A 913 12.08 -21.63 -8.86
N GLY A 914 11.03 -21.51 -9.68
CA GLY A 914 10.93 -20.47 -10.71
C GLY A 914 11.05 -19.02 -10.21
N ASN A 915 10.69 -18.75 -8.95
CA ASN A 915 10.73 -17.42 -8.34
C ASN A 915 12.13 -16.78 -8.32
N ILE A 916 13.20 -17.57 -8.41
CA ILE A 916 14.60 -17.06 -8.52
C ILE A 916 14.84 -16.19 -9.76
N THR A 917 13.92 -16.20 -10.73
CA THR A 917 13.99 -15.36 -11.94
C THR A 917 12.81 -14.40 -12.10
N GLN A 918 11.84 -14.42 -11.18
CA GLN A 918 10.61 -13.62 -11.28
C GLN A 918 10.80 -12.22 -10.72
N ARG A 919 10.33 -11.20 -11.44
CA ARG A 919 10.41 -9.81 -10.97
C ARG A 919 9.55 -9.51 -9.74
N SER A 920 8.36 -10.13 -9.62
CA SER A 920 7.47 -9.96 -8.45
C SER A 920 8.17 -10.38 -7.16
N ALA A 921 8.91 -11.49 -7.21
CA ALA A 921 9.72 -11.97 -6.10
C ALA A 921 10.86 -10.99 -5.75
N ALA A 922 11.54 -10.41 -6.75
CA ALA A 922 12.54 -9.36 -6.53
C ALA A 922 11.92 -8.11 -5.87
N TRP A 923 10.70 -7.72 -6.25
CA TRP A 923 9.98 -6.60 -5.63
C TRP A 923 9.58 -6.88 -4.19
N LYS A 924 9.05 -8.07 -3.88
CA LYS A 924 8.75 -8.47 -2.49
C LYS A 924 10.02 -8.47 -1.62
N PHE A 925 11.13 -8.96 -2.15
CA PHE A 925 12.43 -8.90 -1.46
C PHE A 925 12.85 -7.46 -1.18
N ALA A 926 12.66 -6.57 -2.15
CA ALA A 926 12.98 -5.16 -1.99
C ALA A 926 12.05 -4.43 -0.99
N HIS A 927 10.75 -4.71 -1.01
CA HIS A 927 9.79 -4.27 0.00
C HIS A 927 10.22 -4.72 1.39
N ALA A 928 10.67 -5.97 1.53
CA ALA A 928 11.13 -6.50 2.79
C ALA A 928 12.35 -5.74 3.32
N ALA A 929 13.32 -5.46 2.46
CA ALA A 929 14.51 -4.70 2.83
C ALA A 929 14.19 -3.27 3.29
N LEU A 930 13.28 -2.57 2.61
CA LEU A 930 12.85 -1.21 2.99
C LEU A 930 12.01 -1.18 4.27
N CYS A 931 11.10 -2.13 4.44
CA CYS A 931 10.35 -2.28 5.69
C CYS A 931 11.30 -2.57 6.85
N TRP A 932 12.26 -3.47 6.67
CA TRP A 932 13.27 -3.76 7.68
C TRP A 932 14.16 -2.55 7.99
N LYS A 933 14.57 -1.77 6.97
CA LYS A 933 15.38 -0.56 7.18
C LYS A 933 14.63 0.50 8.01
N THR A 934 13.33 0.63 7.78
CA THR A 934 12.47 1.64 8.41
C THR A 934 11.54 1.03 9.47
N ALA A 935 11.91 -0.13 10.01
CA ALA A 935 11.14 -0.84 11.01
C ALA A 935 11.18 -0.16 12.39
N SER A 936 10.12 -0.36 13.17
CA SER A 936 10.04 0.07 14.55
C SER A 936 9.14 -0.85 15.38
N LYS A 937 9.76 -1.64 16.26
CA LYS A 937 9.07 -2.48 17.26
C LYS A 937 8.12 -1.69 18.17
N GLY A 938 8.46 -0.45 18.51
CA GLY A 938 7.65 0.42 19.37
C GLY A 938 6.44 1.06 18.67
N SER A 939 6.39 1.02 17.34
CA SER A 939 5.32 1.59 16.53
C SER A 939 4.12 0.65 16.43
N THR A 940 2.92 1.23 16.44
CA THR A 940 1.69 0.48 16.13
C THR A 940 1.40 0.38 14.63
N ARG A 941 2.16 1.11 13.82
CA ARG A 941 1.94 1.32 12.38
C ARG A 941 3.09 0.80 11.50
N LEU A 942 4.19 0.31 12.08
CA LEU A 942 5.33 -0.27 11.36
C LEU A 942 5.59 -1.71 11.82
N TYR A 943 6.26 -2.49 10.99
CA TYR A 943 6.80 -3.80 11.37
C TYR A 943 8.03 -3.60 12.26
N SER A 944 8.39 -4.60 13.07
CA SER A 944 9.72 -4.70 13.67
C SER A 944 10.73 -5.34 12.72
N ARG A 945 12.04 -5.16 13.00
CA ARG A 945 13.09 -5.86 12.23
C ARG A 945 12.96 -7.38 12.36
N ASP A 946 12.61 -7.86 13.56
CA ASP A 946 12.38 -9.28 13.84
C ASP A 946 11.21 -9.84 13.02
N GLU A 947 10.09 -9.11 12.94
CA GLU A 947 8.93 -9.52 12.15
C GLU A 947 9.28 -9.64 10.66
N MET A 948 10.07 -8.70 10.13
CA MET A 948 10.50 -8.73 8.74
C MET A 948 11.52 -9.84 8.46
N LEU A 949 12.47 -10.07 9.38
CA LEU A 949 13.43 -11.17 9.25
C LEU A 949 12.76 -12.54 9.37
N ASP A 950 11.76 -12.69 10.26
CA ASP A 950 11.01 -13.94 10.41
C ASP A 950 10.37 -14.37 9.08
N TRP A 951 9.75 -13.43 8.35
CA TRP A 951 9.15 -13.71 7.05
C TRP A 951 10.19 -14.18 6.02
N VAL A 952 11.27 -13.42 5.84
CA VAL A 952 12.25 -13.68 4.78
C VAL A 952 13.10 -14.91 5.07
N VAL A 953 13.55 -15.08 6.32
CA VAL A 953 14.37 -16.23 6.72
C VAL A 953 13.56 -17.52 6.58
N PHE A 954 12.29 -17.51 7.00
CA PHE A 954 11.41 -18.65 6.84
C PHE A 954 11.27 -19.09 5.36
N ASP A 955 11.01 -18.13 4.48
CA ASP A 955 10.89 -18.37 3.04
C ASP A 955 12.20 -18.92 2.44
N PHE A 956 13.34 -18.36 2.84
CA PHE A 956 14.65 -18.78 2.36
C PHE A 956 15.05 -20.18 2.86
N GLU A 957 14.69 -20.52 4.10
CA GLU A 957 14.89 -21.87 4.65
C GLU A 957 14.02 -22.90 3.93
N GLN A 958 12.78 -22.55 3.61
CA GLN A 958 11.89 -23.40 2.82
C GLN A 958 12.43 -23.62 1.40
N PHE A 959 12.89 -22.55 0.74
CA PHE A 959 13.56 -22.68 -0.56
C PHE A 959 14.85 -23.53 -0.46
N TYR A 960 15.59 -23.38 0.65
CA TYR A 960 16.79 -24.18 0.90
C TYR A 960 16.46 -25.67 0.93
N ASP A 961 15.47 -26.07 1.72
CA ASP A 961 15.13 -27.48 1.91
C ASP A 961 14.44 -28.10 0.68
N SER A 962 13.57 -27.34 0.00
CA SER A 962 12.78 -27.84 -1.14
C SER A 962 13.54 -27.84 -2.47
N SER A 963 14.44 -26.89 -2.70
CA SER A 963 15.04 -26.66 -4.03
C SER A 963 16.57 -26.57 -4.02
N TYR A 964 17.18 -25.99 -3.00
CA TYR A 964 18.64 -25.80 -3.01
C TYR A 964 19.40 -27.06 -2.60
N ALA A 965 19.14 -27.58 -1.40
CA ALA A 965 19.84 -28.72 -0.82
C ALA A 965 19.11 -30.06 -1.04
N SER A 966 17.96 -30.05 -1.71
CA SER A 966 17.22 -31.25 -2.08
C SER A 966 18.01 -32.16 -3.02
N THR A 967 17.56 -33.42 -3.15
CA THR A 967 18.17 -34.41 -4.05
C THR A 967 17.07 -35.04 -4.92
N PRO A 968 16.98 -34.68 -6.21
CA PRO A 968 17.78 -33.67 -6.92
C PRO A 968 17.46 -32.23 -6.47
N GLY A 969 18.43 -31.32 -6.61
CA GLY A 969 18.31 -29.90 -6.23
C GLY A 969 19.44 -29.05 -6.83
N ILE A 970 19.50 -27.75 -6.54
CA ILE A 970 20.52 -26.83 -7.11
C ILE A 970 21.95 -27.21 -6.69
N LEU A 971 22.13 -27.60 -5.43
CA LEU A 971 23.41 -28.08 -4.90
C LEU A 971 23.73 -29.51 -5.36
N ASN A 972 22.69 -30.31 -5.62
CA ASN A 972 22.77 -31.70 -6.08
C ASN A 972 22.11 -31.84 -7.46
N PRO A 973 22.67 -31.23 -8.52
CA PRO A 973 22.02 -31.16 -9.82
C PRO A 973 21.81 -32.56 -10.41
N PRO A 974 20.66 -32.82 -11.04
CA PRO A 974 20.38 -34.11 -11.63
C PRO A 974 21.30 -34.39 -12.82
N THR A 975 21.55 -35.67 -13.10
CA THR A 975 22.26 -36.12 -14.31
C THR A 975 21.33 -36.30 -15.51
N ASN A 976 20.03 -36.47 -15.28
CA ASN A 976 19.00 -36.52 -16.30
C ASN A 976 17.82 -35.61 -15.94
N VAL A 977 17.37 -34.79 -16.89
CA VAL A 977 16.28 -33.80 -16.69
C VAL A 977 14.93 -34.29 -17.20
N MET A 978 14.84 -35.54 -17.64
CA MET A 978 13.59 -36.16 -18.09
C MET A 978 13.06 -37.16 -17.08
N LYS A 979 11.75 -37.12 -16.85
CA LYS A 979 10.99 -38.07 -16.03
C LYS A 979 9.89 -38.68 -16.88
N ASN A 980 9.82 -40.01 -16.91
CA ASN A 980 8.85 -40.76 -17.73
C ASN A 980 8.85 -40.34 -19.23
N GLY A 981 10.03 -40.05 -19.78
CA GLY A 981 10.17 -39.64 -21.18
C GLY A 981 9.71 -38.20 -21.49
N GLN A 982 9.43 -37.39 -20.46
CA GLN A 982 9.05 -35.98 -20.59
C GLN A 982 10.06 -35.10 -19.85
N ILE A 983 10.23 -33.86 -20.30
CA ILE A 983 11.08 -32.87 -19.61
C ILE A 983 10.42 -32.50 -18.27
N ASP A 984 11.18 -32.56 -17.18
CA ASP A 984 10.78 -32.08 -15.87
C ASP A 984 11.40 -30.68 -15.65
N GLU A 985 10.55 -29.65 -15.52
CA GLU A 985 10.98 -28.25 -15.43
C GLU A 985 11.90 -28.01 -14.23
N ASN A 986 11.60 -28.62 -13.09
CA ASN A 986 12.38 -28.42 -11.86
C ASN A 986 13.76 -29.03 -12.01
N LEU A 987 13.85 -30.26 -12.52
CA LEU A 987 15.14 -30.91 -12.79
C LEU A 987 15.96 -30.12 -13.81
N LEU A 988 15.32 -29.59 -14.85
CA LEU A 988 15.95 -28.77 -15.87
C LEU A 988 16.53 -27.48 -15.27
N ILE A 989 15.76 -26.79 -14.43
CA ILE A 989 16.22 -25.57 -13.73
C ILE A 989 17.40 -25.88 -12.81
N TYR A 990 17.33 -26.96 -12.02
CA TYR A 990 18.43 -27.35 -11.13
C TYR A 990 19.74 -27.63 -11.89
N ALA A 991 19.67 -28.39 -12.98
CA ALA A 991 20.82 -28.70 -13.82
C ALA A 991 21.40 -27.43 -14.47
N ALA A 992 20.56 -26.57 -15.02
CA ALA A 992 21.00 -25.35 -15.69
C ALA A 992 21.59 -24.32 -14.70
N CYS A 993 20.98 -24.16 -13.52
CA CYS A 993 21.46 -23.24 -12.49
C CYS A 993 22.89 -23.56 -12.02
N ALA A 994 23.24 -24.85 -11.94
CA ALA A 994 24.59 -25.28 -11.61
C ALA A 994 25.64 -24.86 -12.67
N ARG A 995 25.24 -24.73 -13.94
CA ARG A 995 26.14 -24.44 -15.08
C ARG A 995 26.20 -22.97 -15.46
N PHE A 996 25.06 -22.29 -15.49
CA PHE A 996 24.92 -20.95 -16.07
C PHE A 996 24.59 -19.86 -15.05
N GLY A 997 24.29 -20.22 -13.80
CA GLY A 997 23.67 -19.29 -12.85
C GLY A 997 22.15 -19.23 -13.09
N LEU A 998 21.50 -18.14 -12.71
CA LEU A 998 20.02 -18.08 -12.70
C LEU A 998 19.40 -18.31 -14.10
N ALA A 999 18.53 -19.32 -14.18
CA ALA A 999 17.85 -19.77 -15.38
C ALA A 999 16.41 -20.20 -15.05
N ASN A 1000 15.55 -20.20 -16.06
CA ASN A 1000 14.15 -20.62 -15.96
C ASN A 1000 13.75 -21.51 -17.14
N ALA A 1001 12.72 -22.33 -16.94
CA ALA A 1001 12.15 -23.19 -17.97
C ALA A 1001 10.93 -22.52 -18.62
N GLY A 1002 10.76 -22.71 -19.94
CA GLY A 1002 9.54 -22.34 -20.68
C GLY A 1002 9.06 -23.54 -21.50
N LEU A 1003 7.87 -24.07 -21.21
CA LEU A 1003 7.32 -25.22 -21.94
C LEU A 1003 6.31 -24.84 -23.04
N GLY A 1004 6.08 -23.54 -23.27
CA GLY A 1004 5.40 -23.07 -24.48
C GLY A 1004 6.30 -23.24 -25.73
N ASN A 1005 5.74 -23.73 -26.83
CA ASN A 1005 6.28 -23.59 -28.20
C ASN A 1005 7.81 -23.77 -28.43
N ARG A 1006 8.42 -24.83 -27.89
CA ARG A 1006 9.83 -25.25 -28.13
C ARG A 1006 10.93 -24.42 -27.41
N GLU A 1007 10.62 -23.72 -26.32
CA GLU A 1007 11.54 -22.76 -25.69
C GLU A 1007 12.72 -23.38 -24.89
N GLY A 1008 12.51 -24.46 -24.12
CA GLY A 1008 13.57 -25.08 -23.33
C GLY A 1008 13.99 -24.25 -22.10
N ILE A 1009 15.26 -24.31 -21.73
CA ILE A 1009 15.82 -23.52 -20.62
C ILE A 1009 16.50 -22.25 -21.14
N HIS A 1010 16.26 -21.14 -20.46
CA HIS A 1010 16.76 -19.83 -20.83
C HIS A 1010 17.18 -19.02 -19.60
N THR A 1011 17.96 -17.97 -19.82
CA THR A 1011 18.16 -16.90 -18.84
C THR A 1011 17.47 -15.63 -19.33
N HIS A 1012 16.79 -14.93 -18.42
CA HIS A 1012 15.98 -13.77 -18.76
C HIS A 1012 16.73 -12.49 -18.42
N ASP A 1013 17.21 -11.76 -19.44
CA ASP A 1013 18.13 -10.66 -19.21
C ASP A 1013 17.50 -9.49 -18.45
N PHE A 1014 16.20 -9.32 -18.67
CA PHE A 1014 15.34 -8.37 -17.99
C PHE A 1014 14.84 -8.81 -16.60
N MET A 1015 14.02 -9.88 -16.45
CA MET A 1015 13.45 -10.22 -15.14
C MET A 1015 14.52 -10.61 -14.09
N THR A 1016 15.55 -11.35 -14.51
CA THR A 1016 16.66 -11.71 -13.63
C THR A 1016 17.55 -10.50 -13.34
N GLY A 1017 17.57 -9.47 -14.18
CA GLY A 1017 18.28 -8.22 -13.88
C GLY A 1017 17.71 -7.50 -12.65
N TYR A 1018 16.37 -7.48 -12.48
CA TYR A 1018 15.73 -6.89 -11.30
C TYR A 1018 16.12 -7.54 -9.99
N TRP A 1019 16.31 -8.85 -9.98
CA TRP A 1019 16.85 -9.55 -8.82
C TRP A 1019 18.23 -9.02 -8.42
N LEU A 1020 19.11 -8.76 -9.39
CA LEU A 1020 20.44 -8.21 -9.10
C LEU A 1020 20.35 -6.77 -8.57
N SER A 1021 19.47 -5.93 -9.14
CA SER A 1021 19.20 -4.59 -8.60
C SER A 1021 18.65 -4.65 -7.17
N ALA A 1022 17.73 -5.58 -6.88
CA ALA A 1022 17.14 -5.78 -5.55
C ALA A 1022 18.18 -6.25 -4.53
N LEU A 1023 19.07 -7.19 -4.91
CA LEU A 1023 20.18 -7.65 -4.08
C LEU A 1023 21.17 -6.51 -3.79
N HIS A 1024 21.52 -5.69 -4.79
CA HIS A 1024 22.38 -4.52 -4.59
C HIS A 1024 21.76 -3.50 -3.65
N MET A 1025 20.48 -3.19 -3.85
CA MET A 1025 19.76 -2.31 -2.94
C MET A 1025 19.75 -2.86 -1.50
N ALA A 1026 19.40 -4.13 -1.33
CA ALA A 1026 19.35 -4.76 -0.01
C ALA A 1026 20.73 -4.80 0.67
N GLU A 1027 21.82 -4.98 -0.09
CA GLU A 1027 23.20 -4.83 0.40
C GLU A 1027 23.46 -3.41 0.91
N ARG A 1028 23.09 -2.38 0.13
CA ARG A 1028 23.23 -0.96 0.53
C ARG A 1028 22.43 -0.61 1.78
N LEU A 1029 21.28 -1.25 1.99
CA LEU A 1029 20.45 -1.07 3.19
C LEU A 1029 20.97 -1.84 4.41
N GLY A 1030 21.86 -2.82 4.22
CA GLY A 1030 22.39 -3.74 5.24
C GLY A 1030 21.54 -4.99 5.48
N PHE A 1031 20.52 -5.23 4.63
CA PHE A 1031 19.56 -6.31 4.81
C PHE A 1031 20.14 -7.68 4.45
N ASN A 1032 20.99 -7.76 3.43
CA ASN A 1032 21.65 -9.02 3.06
C ASN A 1032 22.49 -9.57 4.22
N ASP A 1033 23.25 -8.72 4.90
CA ASP A 1033 24.06 -9.10 6.07
C ASP A 1033 23.19 -9.59 7.23
N ALA A 1034 22.03 -8.96 7.44
CA ALA A 1034 21.09 -9.40 8.46
C ALA A 1034 20.52 -10.80 8.16
N ILE A 1035 20.19 -11.09 6.90
CA ILE A 1035 19.75 -12.43 6.48
C ILE A 1035 20.88 -13.45 6.66
N ARG A 1036 22.12 -13.10 6.26
CA ARG A 1036 23.30 -13.96 6.44
C ARG A 1036 23.56 -14.29 7.91
N ALA A 1037 23.32 -13.33 8.81
CA ALA A 1037 23.51 -13.51 10.24
C ALA A 1037 22.37 -14.32 10.91
N ALA A 1038 21.17 -14.28 10.34
CA ALA A 1038 19.97 -14.86 10.97
C ALA A 1038 19.88 -16.39 10.84
N SER A 1039 20.34 -16.98 9.73
CA SER A 1039 20.28 -18.44 9.53
C SER A 1039 21.39 -18.95 8.61
N PRO A 1040 22.07 -20.08 8.95
CA PRO A 1040 23.05 -20.70 8.05
C PRO A 1040 22.47 -21.12 6.69
N LYS A 1041 21.20 -21.56 6.67
CA LYS A 1041 20.49 -21.93 5.44
C LYS A 1041 20.20 -20.68 4.61
N ALA A 1042 19.64 -19.64 5.23
CA ALA A 1042 19.37 -18.38 4.54
C ALA A 1042 20.66 -17.72 4.02
N LYS A 1043 21.76 -17.79 4.78
CA LYS A 1043 23.10 -17.38 4.36
C LYS A 1043 23.54 -18.12 3.09
N ALA A 1044 23.39 -19.45 3.06
CA ALA A 1044 23.77 -20.24 1.89
C ALA A 1044 23.00 -19.83 0.64
N ILE A 1045 21.69 -19.55 0.76
CA ILE A 1045 20.88 -19.04 -0.34
C ILE A 1045 21.32 -17.64 -0.78
N MET A 1046 21.53 -16.73 0.16
CA MET A 1046 21.95 -15.35 -0.16
C MET A 1046 23.30 -15.32 -0.89
N ASP A 1047 24.28 -16.07 -0.40
CA ASP A 1047 25.61 -16.15 -1.03
C ASP A 1047 25.54 -16.85 -2.40
N TRP A 1048 24.71 -17.89 -2.52
CA TRP A 1048 24.46 -18.56 -3.78
C TRP A 1048 23.81 -17.64 -4.82
N LEU A 1049 22.78 -16.86 -4.46
CA LEU A 1049 22.11 -15.93 -5.38
C LEU A 1049 23.11 -14.93 -5.98
N VAL A 1050 23.94 -14.30 -5.15
CA VAL A 1050 24.98 -13.35 -5.59
C VAL A 1050 26.01 -14.04 -6.50
N ALA A 1051 26.47 -15.24 -6.13
CA ALA A 1051 27.40 -16.01 -6.95
C ALA A 1051 26.79 -16.47 -8.30
N ALA A 1052 25.52 -16.87 -8.30
CA ALA A 1052 24.78 -17.27 -9.49
C ALA A 1052 24.58 -16.10 -10.46
N HIS A 1053 24.33 -14.89 -9.94
CA HIS A 1053 24.32 -13.68 -10.75
C HIS A 1053 25.69 -13.38 -11.37
N ARG A 1054 26.80 -13.50 -10.62
CA ARG A 1054 28.14 -13.34 -11.21
C ARG A 1054 28.38 -14.32 -12.35
N LYS A 1055 28.07 -15.60 -12.14
CA LYS A 1055 28.23 -16.64 -13.15
C LYS A 1055 27.46 -16.30 -14.44
N ARG A 1056 26.19 -15.90 -14.29
CA ARG A 1056 25.35 -15.45 -15.41
C ARG A 1056 25.93 -14.23 -16.11
N ILE A 1057 26.22 -13.15 -15.37
CA ILE A 1057 26.65 -11.86 -15.92
C ILE A 1057 28.00 -11.98 -16.64
N VAL A 1058 28.99 -12.61 -16.00
CA VAL A 1058 30.32 -12.81 -16.61
C VAL A 1058 30.22 -13.69 -17.84
N GLY A 1059 29.47 -14.79 -17.77
CA GLY A 1059 29.26 -15.70 -18.90
C GLY A 1059 28.58 -15.02 -20.08
N ARG A 1060 27.49 -14.29 -19.83
CA ARG A 1060 26.70 -13.62 -20.87
C ARG A 1060 27.45 -12.44 -21.52
N ILE A 1061 28.16 -11.63 -20.75
CA ILE A 1061 28.90 -10.46 -21.29
C ILE A 1061 30.04 -10.91 -22.21
N LYS A 1062 30.76 -11.98 -21.83
CA LYS A 1062 31.90 -12.52 -22.59
C LYS A 1062 31.49 -13.31 -23.83
N ASN A 1063 30.28 -13.87 -23.84
CA ASN A 1063 29.74 -14.67 -24.95
C ASN A 1063 28.51 -13.96 -25.55
N PRO A 1064 28.72 -12.85 -26.28
CA PRO A 1064 27.64 -11.97 -26.67
C PRO A 1064 26.72 -12.52 -27.76
N LEU A 1065 27.21 -13.46 -28.59
CA LEU A 1065 26.56 -13.84 -29.86
C LEU A 1065 25.48 -14.92 -29.68
N ILE A 1066 25.18 -15.28 -28.43
CA ILE A 1066 24.12 -16.20 -28.08
C ILE A 1066 22.76 -15.58 -28.43
N ASN A 1067 22.16 -16.05 -29.51
CA ASN A 1067 20.83 -15.75 -29.98
C ASN A 1067 19.72 -15.95 -28.95
N SER A 1068 18.72 -15.10 -29.10
CA SER A 1068 17.47 -15.09 -28.37
C SER A 1068 16.33 -15.13 -29.36
N ARG A 1069 15.29 -15.91 -29.08
CA ARG A 1069 14.06 -15.91 -29.88
C ARG A 1069 13.14 -14.73 -29.54
N TYR A 1070 13.42 -14.07 -28.41
CA TYR A 1070 12.75 -12.87 -27.92
C TYR A 1070 13.78 -11.80 -27.58
N ALA A 1071 13.39 -10.53 -27.54
CA ALA A 1071 14.32 -9.42 -27.30
C ALA A 1071 15.04 -9.47 -25.92
N TYR A 1072 14.58 -10.31 -24.98
CA TYR A 1072 15.02 -10.36 -23.58
C TYR A 1072 15.34 -11.77 -23.03
N MET A 1073 15.19 -12.85 -23.81
CA MET A 1073 15.40 -14.25 -23.37
C MET A 1073 16.55 -14.93 -24.08
N THR A 1074 17.64 -15.21 -23.38
CA THR A 1074 18.80 -15.90 -23.95
C THR A 1074 18.63 -17.42 -23.74
N ILE A 1075 18.45 -18.18 -24.84
CA ILE A 1075 18.21 -19.63 -24.79
C ILE A 1075 19.52 -20.38 -24.56
N LEU A 1076 19.54 -21.24 -23.54
CA LEU A 1076 20.73 -22.02 -23.15
C LEU A 1076 20.65 -23.44 -23.70
N TRP A 1077 19.54 -24.16 -23.48
CA TRP A 1077 19.24 -25.46 -24.10
C TRP A 1077 17.82 -25.45 -24.68
N THR A 1078 17.67 -25.87 -25.94
CA THR A 1078 16.35 -26.02 -26.56
C THR A 1078 15.70 -27.35 -26.19
N ASN A 1079 14.36 -27.44 -26.29
CA ASN A 1079 13.67 -28.71 -26.11
C ASN A 1079 14.19 -29.80 -27.07
N GLU A 1080 14.53 -29.43 -28.31
CA GLU A 1080 15.09 -30.36 -29.29
C GLU A 1080 16.44 -30.94 -28.85
N GLN A 1081 17.33 -30.10 -28.30
CA GLN A 1081 18.61 -30.56 -27.76
C GLN A 1081 18.41 -31.51 -26.58
N ILE A 1082 17.47 -31.20 -25.69
CA ILE A 1082 17.16 -32.01 -24.50
C ILE A 1082 16.59 -33.38 -24.91
N TYR A 1083 15.65 -33.42 -25.86
CA TYR A 1083 15.10 -34.68 -26.37
C TYR A 1083 16.15 -35.49 -27.14
N ALA A 1084 16.98 -34.83 -27.96
CA ALA A 1084 18.06 -35.49 -28.71
C ALA A 1084 19.12 -36.11 -27.79
N SER A 1085 19.37 -35.54 -26.60
CA SER A 1085 20.28 -36.12 -25.62
C SER A 1085 19.64 -37.22 -24.76
N GLY A 1086 18.32 -37.44 -24.86
CA GLY A 1086 17.56 -38.30 -23.95
C GLY A 1086 17.51 -37.74 -22.52
N GLY A 1087 17.61 -36.42 -22.37
CA GLY A 1087 17.65 -35.73 -21.08
C GLY A 1087 19.00 -35.79 -20.37
N ASP A 1088 20.01 -36.45 -20.95
CA ASP A 1088 21.36 -36.56 -20.38
C ASP A 1088 22.07 -35.20 -20.39
N VAL A 1089 22.27 -34.66 -19.18
CA VAL A 1089 22.84 -33.32 -18.99
C VAL A 1089 24.27 -33.24 -19.53
N SER A 1090 25.04 -34.33 -19.48
CA SER A 1090 26.44 -34.34 -19.92
C SER A 1090 26.62 -34.14 -21.42
N LYS A 1091 25.56 -34.36 -22.22
CA LYS A 1091 25.56 -34.21 -23.67
C LYS A 1091 25.04 -32.85 -24.15
N LEU A 1092 24.57 -32.01 -23.24
CA LEU A 1092 24.15 -30.64 -23.54
C LEU A 1092 25.35 -29.68 -23.44
N PRO A 1093 25.29 -28.47 -24.03
CA PRO A 1093 26.30 -27.44 -23.78
C PRO A 1093 26.50 -27.17 -22.28
N GLN A 1094 27.74 -27.12 -21.81
CA GLN A 1094 28.07 -26.96 -20.38
C GLN A 1094 28.46 -25.53 -20.00
N THR A 1095 28.82 -24.68 -20.97
CA THR A 1095 29.29 -23.31 -20.76
C THR A 1095 28.63 -22.33 -21.72
N PHE A 1096 28.61 -21.03 -21.39
CA PHE A 1096 28.07 -20.01 -22.29
C PHE A 1096 28.81 -19.96 -23.64
N GLU A 1097 30.11 -20.27 -23.66
CA GLU A 1097 30.90 -20.38 -24.89
C GLU A 1097 30.45 -21.56 -25.76
N GLU A 1098 30.19 -22.72 -25.14
CA GLU A 1098 29.63 -23.88 -25.85
C GLU A 1098 28.21 -23.61 -26.35
N VAL A 1099 27.40 -22.85 -25.61
CA VAL A 1099 26.06 -22.43 -26.06
C VAL A 1099 26.18 -21.52 -27.28
N ASP A 1100 27.02 -20.48 -27.23
CA ASP A 1100 27.32 -19.61 -28.38
C ASP A 1100 27.75 -20.46 -29.58
N MET A 1101 28.62 -21.43 -29.35
CA MET A 1101 29.13 -22.32 -30.39
C MET A 1101 28.08 -23.24 -31.02
N ALA A 1102 27.18 -23.77 -30.20
CA ALA A 1102 26.15 -24.72 -30.60
C ALA A 1102 24.92 -24.06 -31.25
N GLN A 1103 24.80 -22.73 -31.15
CA GLN A 1103 23.66 -22.03 -31.72
C GLN A 1103 23.78 -21.82 -33.23
N ASN A 1104 22.66 -22.07 -33.91
CA ASN A 1104 22.53 -21.85 -35.34
C ASN A 1104 21.14 -21.32 -35.68
N PRO A 1105 21.01 -20.08 -36.21
CA PRO A 1105 22.09 -19.11 -36.41
C PRO A 1105 22.50 -18.38 -35.11
N ARG A 1106 23.74 -17.88 -35.07
CA ARG A 1106 24.24 -16.98 -34.01
C ARG A 1106 23.83 -15.54 -34.28
N CYS A 1107 23.78 -14.70 -33.25
CA CYS A 1107 23.64 -13.25 -33.44
C CYS A 1107 24.83 -12.67 -34.22
N ARG A 1108 24.59 -11.61 -35.00
CA ARG A 1108 25.66 -10.89 -35.71
C ARG A 1108 26.43 -9.95 -34.78
N THR A 1109 25.72 -9.34 -33.84
CA THR A 1109 26.26 -8.44 -32.82
C THR A 1109 25.67 -8.78 -31.45
N TRP A 1110 26.22 -8.17 -30.40
CA TRP A 1110 25.80 -8.43 -29.02
C TRP A 1110 24.39 -7.91 -28.69
N ASP A 1111 23.87 -7.00 -29.53
CA ASP A 1111 22.63 -6.26 -29.37
C ASP A 1111 21.57 -6.60 -30.45
N GLU A 1112 21.78 -7.63 -31.25
CA GLU A 1112 20.81 -8.14 -32.23
C GLU A 1112 20.22 -9.48 -31.79
N VAL A 1113 19.09 -9.85 -32.41
CA VAL A 1113 18.40 -11.14 -32.27
C VAL A 1113 18.00 -11.66 -33.65
N TYR A 1114 17.94 -12.98 -33.79
CA TYR A 1114 17.43 -13.67 -34.96
C TYR A 1114 16.14 -14.39 -34.64
N ASP A 1115 15.11 -14.14 -35.46
CA ASP A 1115 13.84 -14.86 -35.44
C ASP A 1115 13.35 -15.17 -36.86
N ARG A 1116 12.15 -15.75 -36.96
CA ARG A 1116 11.44 -15.95 -38.24
C ARG A 1116 10.08 -15.29 -38.21
N ASP A 1117 9.70 -14.65 -39.32
CA ASP A 1117 8.37 -14.10 -39.49
C ASP A 1117 7.29 -15.21 -39.52
N ASN A 1118 6.01 -14.81 -39.54
CA ASN A 1118 4.89 -15.75 -39.62
C ASN A 1118 4.89 -16.62 -40.90
N ASN A 1119 5.71 -16.28 -41.90
CA ASN A 1119 5.91 -17.01 -43.14
C ASN A 1119 7.20 -17.86 -43.13
N GLY A 1120 7.95 -17.87 -42.03
CA GLY A 1120 9.20 -18.60 -41.86
C GLY A 1120 10.46 -17.91 -42.39
N ASN A 1121 10.39 -16.65 -42.83
CA ASN A 1121 11.54 -15.89 -43.34
C ASN A 1121 12.43 -15.36 -42.20
N PRO A 1122 13.76 -15.36 -42.36
CA PRO A 1122 14.67 -14.85 -41.33
C PRO A 1122 14.48 -13.33 -41.11
N ILE A 1123 14.26 -12.93 -39.84
CA ILE A 1123 14.26 -11.55 -39.39
C ILE A 1123 15.44 -11.32 -38.45
N TRP A 1124 16.11 -10.18 -38.62
CA TRP A 1124 17.06 -9.65 -37.65
C TRP A 1124 16.42 -8.43 -36.98
N ASP A 1125 16.34 -8.47 -35.66
CA ASP A 1125 15.80 -7.38 -34.86
C ASP A 1125 16.80 -6.98 -33.76
N ARG A 1126 16.56 -5.86 -33.09
CA ARG A 1126 17.38 -5.40 -31.97
C ARG A 1126 16.93 -6.05 -30.66
N ARG A 1127 17.89 -6.29 -29.78
CA ARG A 1127 17.59 -6.60 -28.38
C ARG A 1127 16.93 -5.41 -27.71
N ASP A 1128 16.15 -5.74 -26.70
CA ASP A 1128 15.55 -4.74 -25.84
C ASP A 1128 16.65 -4.04 -25.05
N GLY A 1129 16.78 -2.72 -25.24
CA GLY A 1129 17.83 -1.94 -24.61
C GLY A 1129 17.75 -1.94 -23.08
N GLN A 1130 16.55 -2.03 -22.49
CA GLN A 1130 16.39 -2.12 -21.03
C GLN A 1130 16.88 -3.45 -20.47
N ALA A 1131 16.60 -4.56 -21.15
CA ALA A 1131 17.16 -5.86 -20.80
C ALA A 1131 18.70 -5.85 -20.87
N CYS A 1132 19.23 -5.23 -21.91
CA CYS A 1132 20.67 -5.11 -22.09
C CYS A 1132 21.32 -4.13 -21.10
N ASP A 1133 20.69 -3.02 -20.74
CA ASP A 1133 21.23 -2.06 -19.77
C ASP A 1133 21.35 -2.69 -18.38
N GLN A 1134 20.39 -3.52 -17.96
CA GLN A 1134 20.50 -4.29 -16.72
C GLN A 1134 21.65 -5.30 -16.75
N MET A 1135 21.87 -5.95 -17.90
CA MET A 1135 23.03 -6.80 -18.12
C MET A 1135 24.34 -6.00 -18.04
N LEU A 1136 24.40 -4.80 -18.63
CA LEU A 1136 25.57 -3.92 -18.59
C LEU A 1136 25.83 -3.33 -17.20
N ALA A 1137 24.79 -3.05 -16.41
CA ALA A 1137 24.93 -2.59 -15.02
C ALA A 1137 25.46 -3.68 -14.09
N GLY A 1138 25.15 -4.96 -14.40
CA GLY A 1138 25.42 -6.11 -13.54
C GLY A 1138 26.84 -6.23 -12.98
N PRO A 1139 27.91 -6.11 -13.78
CA PRO A 1139 29.28 -6.18 -13.28
C PRO A 1139 29.58 -5.12 -12.20
N ALA A 1140 29.11 -3.89 -12.41
CA ALA A 1140 29.34 -2.80 -11.48
C ALA A 1140 28.50 -2.95 -10.20
N LEU A 1141 27.27 -3.45 -10.30
CA LEU A 1141 26.43 -3.79 -9.14
C LEU A 1141 27.10 -4.86 -8.28
N LEU A 1142 27.59 -5.95 -8.88
CA LEU A 1142 28.30 -7.03 -8.17
C LEU A 1142 29.59 -6.51 -7.49
N LYS A 1143 30.33 -5.63 -8.16
CA LYS A 1143 31.54 -5.01 -7.60
C LYS A 1143 31.24 -4.07 -6.44
N ASP A 1144 30.17 -3.28 -6.52
CA ASP A 1144 29.76 -2.39 -5.41
C ASP A 1144 29.21 -3.18 -4.20
N MET A 1145 28.68 -4.38 -4.41
CA MET A 1145 28.38 -5.36 -3.34
C MET A 1145 29.62 -6.07 -2.78
N GLY A 1146 30.83 -5.72 -3.24
CA GLY A 1146 32.09 -6.25 -2.69
C GLY A 1146 32.65 -7.49 -3.39
N MET A 1147 32.06 -7.95 -4.50
CA MET A 1147 32.67 -9.03 -5.29
C MET A 1147 33.96 -8.59 -5.99
N THR A 1148 34.94 -9.48 -6.05
CA THR A 1148 36.25 -9.21 -6.67
C THR A 1148 36.65 -10.30 -7.66
N GLY A 1149 37.53 -9.96 -8.62
CA GLY A 1149 38.12 -10.89 -9.59
C GLY A 1149 38.41 -10.23 -10.94
N SER A 1150 39.49 -10.67 -11.60
CA SER A 1150 39.92 -10.11 -12.90
C SER A 1150 38.91 -10.34 -14.03
N ASP A 1151 38.14 -11.42 -13.97
CA ASP A 1151 37.02 -11.70 -14.86
C ASP A 1151 35.91 -10.66 -14.73
N LEU A 1152 35.60 -10.25 -13.51
CA LEU A 1152 34.59 -9.24 -13.20
C LEU A 1152 35.09 -7.84 -13.58
N ASP A 1153 36.34 -7.52 -13.28
CA ASP A 1153 36.96 -6.24 -13.67
C ASP A 1153 36.94 -6.04 -15.19
N ALA A 1154 37.35 -7.06 -15.96
CA ALA A 1154 37.26 -7.01 -17.43
C ALA A 1154 35.81 -6.85 -17.93
N CYS A 1155 34.83 -7.45 -17.25
CA CYS A 1155 33.42 -7.27 -17.58
C CYS A 1155 32.91 -5.86 -17.26
N VAL A 1156 33.41 -5.19 -16.21
CA VAL A 1156 33.08 -3.79 -15.92
C VAL A 1156 33.56 -2.89 -17.06
N ASP A 1157 34.81 -3.06 -17.49
CA ASP A 1157 35.39 -2.25 -18.57
C ASP A 1157 34.67 -2.48 -19.91
N LEU A 1158 34.38 -3.76 -20.24
CA LEU A 1158 33.65 -4.11 -21.45
C LEU A 1158 32.19 -3.61 -21.43
N ALA A 1159 31.54 -3.62 -20.27
CA ALA A 1159 30.20 -3.07 -20.13
C ALA A 1159 30.18 -1.55 -20.34
N GLU A 1160 31.13 -0.82 -19.76
CA GLU A 1160 31.26 0.63 -20.00
C GLU A 1160 31.58 0.92 -21.47
N GLN A 1161 32.46 0.14 -22.12
CA GLN A 1161 32.74 0.30 -23.55
C GLN A 1161 31.47 0.17 -24.40
N ARG A 1162 30.67 -0.87 -24.15
CA ARG A 1162 29.40 -1.11 -24.87
C ARG A 1162 28.37 -0.02 -24.58
N PHE A 1163 28.27 0.45 -23.35
CA PHE A 1163 27.42 1.56 -22.99
C PHE A 1163 27.83 2.85 -23.71
N GLN A 1164 29.11 3.20 -23.73
CA GLN A 1164 29.63 4.37 -24.45
C GLN A 1164 29.42 4.27 -25.96
N GLN A 1165 29.58 3.06 -26.54
CA GLN A 1165 29.24 2.81 -27.93
C GLN A 1165 27.76 3.17 -28.20
N LYS A 1166 26.83 2.66 -27.38
CA LYS A 1166 25.40 2.95 -27.56
C LYS A 1166 25.05 4.40 -27.28
N LEU A 1167 25.69 5.03 -26.31
CA LEU A 1167 25.54 6.46 -26.06
C LEU A 1167 25.95 7.29 -27.28
N ALA A 1168 27.10 6.98 -27.89
CA ALA A 1168 27.55 7.66 -29.10
C ALA A 1168 26.57 7.43 -30.27
N GLU A 1169 26.15 6.18 -30.51
CA GLU A 1169 25.18 5.83 -31.55
C GLU A 1169 23.84 6.58 -31.38
N GLN A 1170 23.32 6.65 -30.16
CA GLN A 1170 22.05 7.32 -29.89
C GLN A 1170 22.17 8.84 -29.97
N THR A 1171 23.27 9.42 -29.47
CA THR A 1171 23.49 10.87 -29.51
C THR A 1171 23.64 11.37 -30.96
N ALA A 1172 24.23 10.56 -31.84
CA ALA A 1172 24.40 10.87 -33.26
C ALA A 1172 23.07 11.01 -34.03
N LEU A 1173 21.95 10.53 -33.49
CA LEU A 1173 20.62 10.68 -34.09
C LEU A 1173 20.06 12.11 -33.99
N GLY A 1174 20.69 12.97 -33.17
CA GLY A 1174 20.26 14.35 -32.93
C GLY A 1174 19.13 14.48 -31.91
N PRO A 1175 18.82 15.70 -31.41
CA PRO A 1175 17.89 15.92 -30.30
C PRO A 1175 16.50 15.31 -30.50
N ASP A 1176 16.00 15.31 -31.74
CA ASP A 1176 14.67 14.84 -32.12
C ASP A 1176 14.54 13.31 -32.13
N ASN A 1177 15.66 12.57 -32.19
CA ASN A 1177 15.66 11.11 -32.33
C ASN A 1177 16.56 10.39 -31.32
N ALA A 1178 17.38 11.10 -30.54
CA ALA A 1178 18.26 10.51 -29.56
C ALA A 1178 17.46 9.78 -28.46
N GLY A 1179 17.85 8.54 -28.17
CA GLY A 1179 17.17 7.66 -27.22
C GLY A 1179 15.92 6.94 -27.76
N SER A 1180 15.53 7.18 -29.02
CA SER A 1180 14.33 6.58 -29.63
C SER A 1180 14.44 5.07 -29.90
N SER A 1181 15.64 4.47 -29.81
CA SER A 1181 15.84 3.04 -30.06
C SER A 1181 16.43 2.29 -28.87
N TRP A 1182 17.68 2.55 -28.49
CA TRP A 1182 18.35 1.80 -27.41
C TRP A 1182 17.84 2.20 -26.01
N PHE A 1183 17.91 3.49 -25.68
CA PHE A 1183 17.54 3.98 -24.33
C PHE A 1183 16.04 4.26 -24.16
N LEU A 1184 15.21 3.71 -25.05
CA LEU A 1184 13.77 3.96 -25.09
C LEU A 1184 13.06 3.59 -23.76
N TYR A 1185 13.61 2.61 -23.05
CA TYR A 1185 13.11 2.10 -21.77
C TYR A 1185 14.17 2.17 -20.66
N HIS A 1186 15.19 3.02 -20.82
CA HIS A 1186 16.29 3.15 -19.85
C HIS A 1186 15.80 3.77 -18.54
N GLN A 1187 16.13 3.15 -17.41
CA GLN A 1187 15.55 3.53 -16.11
C GLN A 1187 16.59 4.17 -15.19
N ALA A 1188 16.14 5.11 -14.36
CA ALA A 1188 17.04 5.82 -13.44
C ALA A 1188 17.68 4.92 -12.37
N THR A 1189 17.00 3.85 -11.93
CA THR A 1189 17.48 3.02 -10.81
C THR A 1189 17.85 1.59 -11.16
N ASN A 1190 17.96 1.27 -12.44
CA ASN A 1190 18.47 -0.03 -12.92
C ASN A 1190 19.70 0.20 -13.79
N ASN A 1191 20.67 0.90 -13.20
CA ASN A 1191 21.89 1.31 -13.88
C ASN A 1191 23.12 1.04 -13.00
N ARG A 1192 24.30 1.33 -13.53
CA ARG A 1192 25.56 1.28 -12.81
C ARG A 1192 25.48 2.14 -11.54
N PRO A 1193 25.90 1.62 -10.37
CA PRO A 1193 25.98 2.43 -9.17
C PRO A 1193 27.11 3.45 -9.30
N ILE A 1194 26.90 4.64 -8.73
CA ILE A 1194 27.93 5.68 -8.67
C ILE A 1194 28.10 6.14 -7.23
N LYS A 1195 29.30 6.61 -6.91
CA LYS A 1195 29.58 7.38 -5.69
C LYS A 1195 29.77 8.82 -6.14
N PRO A 1196 28.74 9.66 -5.98
CA PRO A 1196 28.87 11.07 -6.33
C PRO A 1196 30.05 11.70 -5.57
N THR A 1197 30.90 12.44 -6.28
CA THR A 1197 31.98 13.21 -5.66
C THR A 1197 31.40 14.51 -5.09
N ASN A 1198 31.84 14.89 -3.88
CA ASN A 1198 31.30 16.04 -3.13
C ASN A 1198 31.31 17.35 -3.91
#